data_AF-A0A956GEF1-F1
#
_entry.id   AF-A0A956GEF1-F1
#
_cell.length_a   1.000
_cell.length_b   1.000
_cell.length_c   1.000
_cell.angle_alpha   90.00
_cell.angle_beta   90.00
_cell.angle_gamma   90.00
#
_symmetry.space_group_name_H-M   'P 1'
#
loop_
_entity.id
_entity.type
_entity.pdbx_description
1 polymer ?
#
loop_
_entity_poly.entity_id
_entity_poly.type
_entity_poly.pdbx_seq_one_letter_code
_entity_poly.pdbx_strand_id
1 'polypeptide(L)'
;MVEHRDDIDELDERDEPQRWENPADDDEGVAKVGRVLPVARIIDLAVIVGAIAGVVALVVWRNDGLEGHGLSVRYFADDGGKTALGDARERRADYDHFGSAHVRTARLVRLRGSVFAPRSGRYLFATESRGPSTLAIDGKKIVDNPGVPRRDARQRLEPMRISGPPRESRALTLERGLHDIELSYRPSRDPYFRALWTPARRWGGLEAIPASALLPSLARQSDAARAAPIGPDDATAALAILALLLAALLVLLRRHIALLLSDIRARRESQLDVLLFCVVFGVALAARLWDLSAAGQTWDEDVYWSAGRSFVLNLLDADLRAEVWSANLEHPALAKWLYGFAALLSEDLEPARVVSALLSALTAGLLVLVGRDLFGRWVGLVAGMLCVAMPHVVAHGRVVGLESPSALLYMLAVWVFFRALRRGGNTKLYLAAGLFAGAALATRFLNASVLLVMLAMYIIQQRQVIVEERRLDLPLNLALLPLVAFAVVLGTWPYLWDDSAAHIARALAHWSQATPPEAFLGQRQEAPLYYLPTYFAVTMPAAALLACALGLVRAAVTRTFAKVTLLLWMLAPFTAVFSPVVRDGVRYIYPALIPACLLAAAGVDWIARAVAGMIGRRELRPLLGAGCGAAMLIYLVYCGFSVHPYALDYYNELVGGPERVARRRMFEIGWWGEGLGEAAGYIDRTAPRGATVAVMADPSHVFTLRPDLRRVHPSKRPDYVIYNNLLNGPFSLAGYRQAYVVDAGGAPLCWVYARERAQ
;
A
#
# COMPACT_ATOMS: atom_id res chain seq x y z
N MET A 1 42.68 44.42 -71.30
CA MET A 1 41.56 44.88 -70.46
C MET A 1 41.16 43.68 -69.60
N VAL A 2 41.64 43.43 -68.37
CA VAL A 2 41.90 44.28 -67.17
C VAL A 2 40.67 45.16 -66.90
N GLU A 3 39.96 45.14 -65.77
CA GLU A 3 40.28 45.11 -64.31
C GLU A 3 39.12 44.43 -63.52
N HIS A 4 39.30 43.62 -62.47
CA HIS A 4 39.69 43.93 -61.05
C HIS A 4 38.65 44.79 -60.30
N ARG A 5 38.36 44.66 -59.00
CA ARG A 5 38.54 43.69 -57.88
C ARG A 5 37.94 44.41 -56.63
N ASP A 6 37.82 43.69 -55.51
CA ASP A 6 37.81 44.17 -54.11
C ASP A 6 36.44 44.45 -53.42
N ASP A 7 35.98 43.43 -52.68
CA ASP A 7 35.99 43.31 -51.21
C ASP A 7 35.67 44.50 -50.28
N ILE A 8 35.01 44.11 -49.16
CA ILE A 8 35.07 44.64 -47.78
C ILE A 8 33.88 45.50 -47.26
N ASP A 9 33.04 44.80 -46.47
CA ASP A 9 32.71 45.03 -45.06
C ASP A 9 31.48 45.86 -44.58
N GLU A 10 30.86 45.22 -43.58
CA GLU A 10 30.22 45.72 -42.36
C GLU A 10 28.69 45.95 -42.26
N LEU A 11 28.07 45.00 -41.53
CA LEU A 11 27.17 45.15 -40.36
C LEU A 11 25.75 45.71 -40.55
N ASP A 12 24.73 44.87 -40.31
CA ASP A 12 23.84 44.99 -39.12
C ASP A 12 22.80 43.83 -39.10
N GLU A 13 23.03 42.77 -38.31
CA GLU A 13 21.97 41.83 -37.91
C GLU A 13 22.03 41.61 -36.39
N ARG A 14 21.28 42.44 -35.67
CA ARG A 14 20.84 42.17 -34.29
C ARG A 14 19.47 41.51 -34.35
N ASP A 15 19.40 40.23 -33.98
CA ASP A 15 18.37 39.63 -33.11
C ASP A 15 18.42 38.09 -33.17
N GLU A 16 19.33 37.49 -32.38
CA GLU A 16 19.25 36.07 -32.02
C GLU A 16 18.66 35.89 -30.61
N PRO A 17 17.79 34.88 -30.38
CA PRO A 17 17.23 34.59 -29.06
C PRO A 17 18.22 33.84 -28.16
N GLN A 18 18.39 34.38 -26.95
CA GLN A 18 19.22 33.89 -25.83
C GLN A 18 19.38 32.36 -25.75
N ARG A 19 20.58 31.89 -26.12
CA ARG A 19 21.11 30.58 -25.72
C ARG A 19 21.41 30.59 -24.22
N TRP A 20 20.94 29.55 -23.54
CA TRP A 20 21.35 29.23 -22.17
C TRP A 20 22.81 28.78 -22.16
N GLU A 21 23.69 29.59 -21.57
CA GLU A 21 25.10 29.22 -21.35
C GLU A 21 25.24 28.09 -20.33
N ASN A 22 26.14 27.15 -20.65
CA ASN A 22 26.46 25.94 -19.93
C ASN A 22 27.74 26.20 -19.10
N PRO A 23 27.72 26.17 -17.75
CA PRO A 23 28.93 26.30 -16.97
C PRO A 23 29.53 24.91 -16.75
N ALA A 24 30.23 24.40 -17.76
CA ALA A 24 30.99 23.16 -17.66
C ALA A 24 32.04 23.11 -18.78
N ASP A 25 33.02 24.01 -18.72
CA ASP A 25 34.34 23.79 -19.33
C ASP A 25 35.37 24.42 -18.39
N ASP A 26 35.94 23.55 -17.55
CA ASP A 26 37.23 23.72 -16.88
C ASP A 26 37.66 22.30 -16.46
N ASP A 27 38.15 21.56 -17.44
CA ASP A 27 38.79 20.24 -17.26
C ASP A 27 40.23 20.34 -17.79
N GLU A 28 41.16 20.75 -16.93
CA GLU A 28 42.58 20.40 -17.06
C GLU A 28 43.07 19.82 -15.72
N GLY A 29 43.49 18.55 -15.74
CA GLY A 29 44.26 17.96 -14.65
C GLY A 29 44.01 16.48 -14.33
N VAL A 30 44.19 15.58 -15.30
CA VAL A 30 44.39 14.16 -15.00
C VAL A 30 45.87 13.91 -14.69
N ALA A 31 46.22 13.73 -13.42
CA ALA A 31 47.13 12.68 -12.92
C ALA A 31 47.51 12.88 -11.44
N LYS A 32 46.91 12.09 -10.53
CA LYS A 32 47.65 11.27 -9.54
C LYS A 32 46.69 10.38 -8.76
N VAL A 33 46.97 9.08 -8.86
CA VAL A 33 46.37 7.99 -8.11
C VAL A 33 46.67 8.19 -6.62
N GLY A 34 45.62 8.10 -5.80
CA GLY A 34 45.64 8.36 -4.37
C GLY A 34 44.39 9.12 -3.93
N ARG A 35 43.19 8.66 -4.32
CA ARG A 35 41.93 9.29 -3.88
C ARG A 35 41.75 9.03 -2.38
N VAL A 36 42.29 9.92 -1.55
CA VAL A 36 41.74 10.18 -0.22
C VAL A 36 40.25 10.44 -0.43
N LEU A 37 39.39 9.59 0.13
CA LEU A 37 37.94 9.83 0.10
C LEU A 37 37.71 11.24 0.63
N PRO A 38 37.05 12.14 -0.13
CA PRO A 38 36.79 13.49 0.35
C PRO A 38 36.14 13.39 1.73
N VAL A 39 36.62 14.16 2.72
CA VAL A 39 36.16 14.10 4.13
C VAL A 39 34.63 14.03 4.24
N ALA A 40 33.91 14.70 3.36
CA ALA A 40 32.45 14.60 3.30
C ALA A 40 31.88 13.23 2.92
N ARG A 41 32.51 12.48 2.00
CA ARG A 41 32.13 11.08 1.69
C ARG A 41 32.46 10.13 2.84
N ILE A 42 33.51 10.43 3.61
CA ILE A 42 33.84 9.68 4.83
C ILE A 42 32.76 9.93 5.89
N ILE A 43 32.30 11.17 6.06
CA ILE A 43 31.19 11.52 6.96
C ILE A 43 29.88 10.86 6.50
N ASP A 44 29.56 10.87 5.20
CA ASP A 44 28.35 10.21 4.66
C ASP A 44 28.37 8.72 4.93
N LEU A 45 29.51 8.07 4.67
CA LEU A 45 29.69 6.66 4.92
C LEU A 45 29.67 6.33 6.42
N ALA A 46 30.30 7.15 7.27
CA ALA A 46 30.30 6.98 8.71
C ALA A 46 28.90 7.13 9.32
N VAL A 47 28.04 8.01 8.77
CA VAL A 47 26.65 8.13 9.20
C VAL A 47 25.80 6.95 8.71
N ILE A 48 25.99 6.48 7.47
CA ILE A 48 25.31 5.26 7.00
C ILE A 48 25.71 4.06 7.88
N VAL A 49 27.02 3.86 8.06
CA VAL A 49 27.57 2.78 8.88
C VAL A 49 27.12 2.95 10.33
N GLY A 50 27.07 4.17 10.86
CA GLY A 50 26.57 4.47 12.20
C GLY A 50 25.07 4.26 12.36
N ALA A 51 24.26 4.53 11.32
CA ALA A 51 22.83 4.25 11.33
C ALA A 51 22.58 2.74 11.23
N ILE A 52 23.28 2.02 10.35
CA ILE A 52 23.23 0.55 10.25
C ILE A 52 23.71 -0.07 11.57
N ALA A 53 24.86 0.37 12.10
CA ALA A 53 25.40 -0.09 13.37
C ALA A 53 24.50 0.29 14.55
N GLY A 54 23.80 1.43 14.50
CA GLY A 54 22.82 1.84 15.50
C GLY A 54 21.56 0.99 15.46
N VAL A 55 21.06 0.65 14.28
CA VAL A 55 19.95 -0.31 14.10
C VAL A 55 20.37 -1.69 14.58
N VAL A 56 21.55 -2.17 14.18
CA VAL A 56 22.10 -3.45 14.63
C VAL A 56 22.34 -3.44 16.14
N ALA A 57 22.90 -2.38 16.71
CA ALA A 57 23.13 -2.25 18.15
C ALA A 57 21.83 -2.15 18.94
N LEU A 58 20.78 -1.50 18.42
CA LEU A 58 19.46 -1.45 19.06
C LEU A 58 18.79 -2.82 19.04
N VAL A 59 18.87 -3.54 17.91
CA VAL A 59 18.38 -4.92 17.75
C VAL A 59 19.15 -5.87 18.67
N VAL A 60 20.48 -5.75 18.76
CA VAL A 60 21.34 -6.56 19.64
C VAL A 60 21.11 -6.22 21.12
N TRP A 61 21.06 -4.93 21.48
CA TRP A 61 20.79 -4.46 22.86
C TRP A 61 19.45 -4.95 23.37
N ARG A 62 18.42 -4.96 22.51
CA ARG A 62 17.12 -5.51 22.84
C ARG A 62 17.18 -7.02 23.08
N ASN A 63 17.95 -7.75 22.27
CA ASN A 63 18.14 -9.20 22.45
C ASN A 63 18.83 -9.52 23.79
N ASP A 64 19.72 -8.64 24.28
CA ASP A 64 20.40 -8.78 25.56
C ASP A 64 19.55 -8.31 26.77
N GLY A 65 18.48 -7.53 26.55
CA GLY A 65 17.71 -6.80 27.57
C GLY A 65 16.37 -7.40 28.00
N LEU A 66 16.01 -8.62 27.57
CA LEU A 66 14.71 -9.27 27.84
C LEU A 66 14.47 -9.73 29.30
N GLU A 67 14.98 -9.01 30.30
CA GLU A 67 14.77 -9.38 31.71
C GLU A 67 13.33 -9.09 32.22
N GLY A 68 12.50 -8.38 31.44
CA GLY A 68 11.16 -7.91 31.87
C GLY A 68 9.91 -8.42 31.10
N HIS A 69 10.04 -8.90 29.86
CA HIS A 69 8.91 -9.29 28.98
C HIS A 69 8.97 -10.77 28.55
N GLY A 70 7.83 -11.38 28.22
CA GLY A 70 7.74 -12.78 27.77
C GLY A 70 7.24 -13.79 28.82
N LEU A 71 6.97 -15.02 28.36
CA LEU A 71 6.40 -16.09 29.20
C LEU A 71 7.48 -16.88 29.96
N SER A 72 7.12 -17.42 31.14
CA SER A 72 7.97 -18.41 31.84
C SER A 72 7.95 -19.74 31.08
N VAL A 73 9.11 -20.38 30.89
CA VAL A 73 9.25 -21.59 30.03
C VAL A 73 9.72 -22.78 30.83
N ARG A 74 9.04 -23.91 30.65
CA ARG A 74 9.45 -25.21 31.21
C ARG A 74 9.70 -26.19 30.09
N TYR A 75 10.86 -26.83 30.13
CA TYR A 75 11.27 -27.86 29.19
C TYR A 75 11.24 -29.22 29.88
N PHE A 76 10.75 -30.23 29.15
CA PHE A 76 10.79 -31.63 29.57
C PHE A 76 11.70 -32.41 28.63
N ALA A 77 12.81 -32.95 29.15
CA ALA A 77 13.85 -33.65 28.39
C ALA A 77 13.49 -35.12 28.09
N ASP A 78 14.19 -35.72 27.11
CA ASP A 78 14.13 -37.14 26.80
C ASP A 78 15.19 -37.92 27.59
N ASP A 79 14.80 -38.63 28.65
CA ASP A 79 15.68 -39.51 29.44
C ASP A 79 15.80 -40.92 28.83
N GLY A 80 16.00 -41.01 27.51
CA GLY A 80 16.38 -42.26 26.86
C GLY A 80 15.34 -43.39 26.92
N GLY A 81 14.05 -43.08 26.77
CA GLY A 81 13.03 -44.10 26.50
C GLY A 81 12.29 -44.69 27.70
N LYS A 82 12.40 -44.12 28.91
CA LYS A 82 11.49 -44.47 30.02
C LYS A 82 10.27 -43.54 30.04
N THR A 83 9.10 -44.09 30.30
CA THR A 83 7.75 -43.53 30.09
C THR A 83 7.32 -42.40 31.04
N ALA A 84 8.24 -41.72 31.70
CA ALA A 84 7.95 -40.55 32.52
C ALA A 84 8.58 -39.30 31.89
N LEU A 85 7.84 -38.18 31.84
CA LEU A 85 8.43 -36.86 31.56
C LEU A 85 9.55 -36.64 32.60
N GLY A 86 10.81 -36.58 32.16
CA GLY A 86 11.99 -36.39 33.03
C GLY A 86 12.00 -35.04 33.76
N ASP A 87 13.04 -34.80 34.54
CA ASP A 87 13.20 -33.61 35.40
C ASP A 87 12.90 -32.30 34.64
N ALA A 88 11.89 -31.56 35.10
CA ALA A 88 11.50 -30.29 34.51
C ALA A 88 12.60 -29.25 34.74
N ARG A 89 13.18 -28.70 33.66
CA ARG A 89 14.10 -27.57 33.74
C ARG A 89 13.33 -26.29 33.41
N GLU A 90 13.28 -25.36 34.36
CA GLU A 90 12.62 -24.06 34.21
C GLU A 90 13.64 -22.99 33.79
N ARG A 91 13.33 -22.26 32.72
CA ARG A 91 14.12 -21.12 32.21
C ARG A 91 13.18 -20.08 31.60
N ARG A 92 13.63 -18.83 31.47
CA ARG A 92 12.93 -17.84 30.63
C ARG A 92 13.37 -18.00 29.18
N ALA A 93 12.45 -17.88 28.24
CA ALA A 93 12.74 -17.88 26.81
C ALA A 93 11.62 -17.14 26.05
N ASP A 94 11.99 -16.59 24.90
CA ASP A 94 11.06 -15.97 23.97
C ASP A 94 10.18 -17.04 23.30
N TYR A 95 8.89 -16.75 23.16
CA TYR A 95 7.92 -17.68 22.57
C TYR A 95 7.83 -17.55 21.04
N ASP A 96 8.26 -16.42 20.47
CA ASP A 96 8.22 -16.17 19.03
C ASP A 96 9.36 -16.86 18.28
N HIS A 97 10.36 -17.38 19.01
CA HIS A 97 11.49 -18.08 18.40
C HIS A 97 12.10 -19.19 19.27
N PHE A 98 11.81 -20.46 18.96
CA PHE A 98 12.46 -21.63 19.58
C PHE A 98 13.64 -22.17 18.76
N GLY A 99 14.71 -21.38 18.63
CA GLY A 99 15.86 -21.69 17.77
C GLY A 99 17.03 -22.46 18.41
N SER A 100 17.01 -22.77 19.71
CA SER A 100 18.23 -23.27 20.39
C SER A 100 18.41 -24.79 20.31
N ALA A 101 19.68 -25.24 20.30
CA ALA A 101 20.07 -26.66 20.36
C ALA A 101 19.43 -27.42 21.55
N HIS A 102 18.97 -26.71 22.59
CA HIS A 102 18.34 -27.28 23.78
C HIS A 102 16.85 -27.60 23.60
N VAL A 103 16.16 -26.93 22.65
CA VAL A 103 14.75 -27.27 22.31
C VAL A 103 14.69 -28.50 21.41
N ARG A 104 15.72 -28.74 20.61
CA ARG A 104 15.83 -29.93 19.74
C ARG A 104 15.79 -31.25 20.52
N THR A 105 16.14 -31.24 21.81
CA THR A 105 16.13 -32.42 22.70
C THR A 105 14.92 -32.48 23.63
N ALA A 106 14.03 -31.49 23.62
CA ALA A 106 12.85 -31.45 24.48
C ALA A 106 11.67 -32.20 23.84
N ARG A 107 10.95 -33.03 24.62
CA ARG A 107 9.71 -33.70 24.19
C ARG A 107 8.48 -32.79 24.27
N LEU A 108 8.51 -31.81 25.18
CA LEU A 108 7.44 -30.85 25.41
C LEU A 108 8.03 -29.55 25.95
N VAL A 109 7.57 -28.44 25.38
CA VAL A 109 7.79 -27.09 25.88
C VAL A 109 6.45 -26.59 26.41
N ARG A 110 6.42 -26.08 27.63
CA ARG A 110 5.24 -25.42 28.22
C ARG A 110 5.60 -24.00 28.61
N LEU A 111 4.80 -23.04 28.16
CA LEU A 111 4.94 -21.63 28.48
C LEU A 111 3.77 -21.19 29.35
N ARG A 112 4.03 -20.38 30.38
CA ARG A 112 3.00 -19.78 31.23
C ARG A 112 3.30 -18.32 31.54
N GLY A 113 2.27 -17.50 31.54
CA GLY A 113 2.36 -16.09 31.90
C GLY A 113 1.01 -15.41 31.76
N SER A 114 1.04 -14.13 31.42
CA SER A 114 -0.16 -13.36 31.16
C SER A 114 -0.08 -12.70 29.77
N VAL A 115 -1.20 -12.65 29.06
CA VAL A 115 -1.38 -11.85 27.85
C VAL A 115 -2.20 -10.62 28.20
N PHE A 116 -1.75 -9.44 27.75
CA PHE A 116 -2.51 -8.21 27.89
C PHE A 116 -3.48 -8.06 26.71
N ALA A 117 -4.78 -8.03 27.02
CA ALA A 117 -5.83 -7.65 26.09
C ALA A 117 -5.99 -6.12 26.12
N PRO A 118 -5.55 -5.38 25.08
CA PRO A 118 -5.61 -3.92 25.10
C PRO A 118 -7.03 -3.35 25.10
N ARG A 119 -8.03 -4.17 24.72
CA ARG A 119 -9.44 -3.77 24.63
C ARG A 119 -10.34 -4.92 25.01
N SER A 120 -11.50 -4.59 25.57
CA SER A 120 -12.57 -5.58 25.74
C SER A 120 -13.15 -5.93 24.37
N GLY A 121 -13.27 -7.21 24.08
CA GLY A 121 -13.89 -7.68 22.85
C GLY A 121 -13.50 -9.11 22.49
N ARG A 122 -13.90 -9.51 21.29
CA ARG A 122 -13.67 -10.86 20.78
C ARG A 122 -12.29 -10.94 20.13
N TYR A 123 -11.42 -11.80 20.67
CA TYR A 123 -10.13 -12.14 20.12
C TYR A 123 -10.20 -13.50 19.44
N LEU A 124 -9.50 -13.65 18.31
CA LEU A 124 -9.21 -14.97 17.74
C LEU A 124 -7.81 -15.38 18.18
N PHE A 125 -7.61 -16.66 18.50
CA PHE A 125 -6.29 -17.20 18.82
C PHE A 125 -5.98 -18.41 17.95
N ALA A 126 -4.71 -18.57 17.62
CA ALA A 126 -4.19 -19.72 16.88
C ALA A 126 -2.74 -19.99 17.27
N THR A 127 -2.22 -21.14 16.83
CA THR A 127 -0.80 -21.45 16.91
C THR A 127 -0.31 -21.91 15.54
N GLU A 128 0.89 -21.46 15.18
CA GLU A 128 1.58 -21.87 13.97
C GLU A 128 2.79 -22.71 14.39
N SER A 129 2.77 -24.03 14.15
CA SER A 129 3.86 -24.91 14.57
C SER A 129 4.02 -26.17 13.72
N ARG A 130 5.27 -26.67 13.60
CA ARG A 130 5.55 -27.92 12.86
C ARG A 130 5.12 -29.17 13.62
N GLY A 131 5.28 -29.18 14.93
CA GLY A 131 4.74 -30.24 15.82
C GLY A 131 3.42 -29.83 16.49
N PRO A 132 2.76 -30.77 17.21
CA PRO A 132 1.54 -30.48 17.95
C PRO A 132 1.71 -29.34 18.96
N SER A 133 0.70 -28.48 19.07
CA SER A 133 0.66 -27.39 20.04
C SER A 133 -0.74 -27.08 20.56
N THR A 134 -0.81 -26.44 21.72
CA THR A 134 -2.07 -26.02 22.36
C THR A 134 -1.93 -24.64 22.96
N LEU A 135 -3.02 -23.88 22.97
CA LEU A 135 -3.11 -22.58 23.65
C LEU A 135 -4.34 -22.53 24.54
N ALA A 136 -4.15 -22.12 25.79
CA ALA A 136 -5.20 -21.89 26.76
C ALA A 136 -5.13 -20.46 27.29
N ILE A 137 -6.29 -19.85 27.51
CA ILE A 137 -6.44 -18.53 28.14
C ILE A 137 -7.36 -18.68 29.34
N ASP A 138 -6.97 -18.12 30.49
CA ASP A 138 -7.69 -18.22 31.78
C ASP A 138 -8.10 -19.66 32.12
N GLY A 139 -7.18 -20.61 31.89
CA GLY A 139 -7.38 -22.04 32.11
C GLY A 139 -8.26 -22.76 31.08
N LYS A 140 -8.86 -22.04 30.12
CA LYS A 140 -9.68 -22.62 29.06
C LYS A 140 -8.84 -22.92 27.82
N LYS A 141 -8.71 -24.20 27.46
CA LYS A 141 -8.08 -24.61 26.20
C LYS A 141 -8.90 -24.10 25.01
N ILE A 142 -8.30 -23.23 24.19
CA ILE A 142 -8.94 -22.61 23.03
C ILE A 142 -8.33 -23.02 21.69
N VAL A 143 -7.09 -23.49 21.66
CA VAL A 143 -6.44 -24.05 20.46
C VAL A 143 -5.89 -25.44 20.76
N ASP A 144 -6.13 -26.39 19.85
CA ASP A 144 -5.54 -27.72 19.80
C ASP A 144 -5.03 -28.03 18.40
N ASN A 145 -3.79 -27.62 18.11
CA ASN A 145 -3.18 -27.78 16.80
C ASN A 145 -2.40 -29.11 16.74
N PRO A 146 -2.77 -30.07 15.87
CA PRO A 146 -2.04 -31.34 15.76
C PRO A 146 -0.65 -31.23 15.10
N GLY A 147 -0.28 -30.07 14.54
CA GLY A 147 0.95 -29.88 13.79
C GLY A 147 0.89 -30.43 12.36
N VAL A 148 2.03 -30.47 11.66
CA VAL A 148 2.12 -30.89 10.26
C VAL A 148 2.32 -32.42 10.15
N PRO A 149 1.50 -33.16 9.37
CA PRO A 149 1.67 -34.61 9.19
C PRO A 149 3.01 -35.00 8.54
N ARG A 150 3.62 -36.11 8.99
CA ARG A 150 4.96 -36.59 8.54
C ARG A 150 5.10 -36.85 7.03
N ARG A 151 4.00 -37.14 6.29
CA ARG A 151 4.04 -37.37 4.83
C ARG A 151 4.17 -36.09 4.02
N ASP A 152 3.65 -34.97 4.53
CA ASP A 152 3.67 -33.67 3.84
C ASP A 152 4.99 -32.91 4.05
N ALA A 153 5.75 -33.25 5.09
CA ALA A 153 7.01 -32.61 5.47
C ALA A 153 8.16 -32.74 4.43
N ARG A 154 8.07 -33.67 3.47
CA ARG A 154 9.02 -33.81 2.35
C ARG A 154 8.58 -33.12 1.06
N GLN A 155 7.30 -32.78 0.93
CA GLN A 155 6.74 -32.25 -0.33
C GLN A 155 6.28 -30.79 -0.25
N ARG A 156 6.28 -30.17 0.92
CA ARG A 156 5.85 -28.77 1.06
C ARG A 156 6.77 -27.99 2.00
N LEU A 157 7.62 -27.17 1.39
CA LEU A 157 8.03 -25.87 1.91
C LEU A 157 6.86 -24.85 1.82
N GLU A 158 5.59 -25.28 1.78
CA GLU A 158 4.48 -24.32 1.78
C GLU A 158 4.43 -23.65 3.16
N PRO A 159 4.56 -22.32 3.23
CA PRO A 159 4.18 -21.60 4.44
C PRO A 159 2.73 -21.98 4.77
N MET A 160 2.42 -22.18 6.06
CA MET A 160 1.04 -22.36 6.47
C MET A 160 0.22 -21.21 5.88
N ARG A 161 -0.85 -21.53 5.14
CA ARG A 161 -1.74 -20.53 4.55
C ARG A 161 -2.22 -19.58 5.65
N ILE A 162 -1.62 -18.39 5.73
CA ILE A 162 -2.08 -17.29 6.60
C ILE A 162 -3.41 -16.70 6.08
N SER A 163 -3.83 -17.06 4.86
CA SER A 163 -5.07 -16.63 4.22
C SER A 163 -6.27 -17.57 4.42
N GLY A 164 -6.19 -18.55 5.32
CA GLY A 164 -7.34 -19.40 5.69
C GLY A 164 -7.53 -19.46 7.21
N PRO A 165 -8.76 -19.63 7.72
CA PRO A 165 -8.96 -19.84 9.14
C PRO A 165 -8.15 -21.07 9.57
N PRO A 166 -7.37 -20.98 10.67
CA PRO A 166 -6.56 -22.09 11.14
C PRO A 166 -7.48 -23.29 11.43
N ARG A 167 -6.94 -24.50 11.29
CA ARG A 167 -7.70 -25.76 11.42
C ARG A 167 -8.47 -25.86 12.73
N GLU A 168 -8.01 -25.20 13.80
CA GLU A 168 -8.76 -24.97 15.03
C GLU A 168 -8.42 -23.59 15.62
N SER A 169 -9.30 -22.60 15.43
CA SER A 169 -9.30 -21.38 16.23
C SER A 169 -10.64 -21.24 16.94
N ARG A 170 -10.59 -20.95 18.24
CA ARG A 170 -11.78 -20.52 18.99
C ARG A 170 -11.63 -19.08 19.36
N ALA A 171 -12.63 -18.31 19.00
CA ALA A 171 -12.70 -16.94 19.47
C ALA A 171 -13.06 -16.91 20.95
N LEU A 172 -12.40 -16.05 21.70
CA LEU A 172 -12.61 -15.83 23.12
C LEU A 172 -12.87 -14.33 23.35
N THR A 173 -13.91 -14.02 24.11
CA THR A 173 -14.16 -12.65 24.54
C THR A 173 -13.30 -12.37 25.77
N LEU A 174 -12.42 -11.39 25.65
CA LEU A 174 -11.57 -10.90 26.73
C LEU A 174 -12.05 -9.52 27.18
N GLU A 175 -11.86 -9.21 28.45
CA GLU A 175 -11.99 -7.84 28.95
C GLU A 175 -10.66 -7.12 28.74
N ARG A 176 -10.67 -5.79 28.75
CA ARG A 176 -9.41 -5.04 28.74
C ARG A 176 -8.64 -5.36 30.02
N GLY A 177 -7.41 -5.82 29.90
CA GLY A 177 -6.56 -6.14 31.05
C GLY A 177 -5.69 -7.37 30.83
N LEU A 178 -5.19 -7.94 31.92
CA LEU A 178 -4.35 -9.12 31.90
C LEU A 178 -5.18 -10.40 32.00
N HIS A 179 -4.84 -11.37 31.15
CA HIS A 179 -5.42 -12.71 31.12
C HIS A 179 -4.31 -13.74 31.24
N ASP A 180 -4.54 -14.85 31.93
CA ASP A 180 -3.55 -15.92 32.02
C ASP A 180 -3.42 -16.62 30.67
N ILE A 181 -2.20 -16.89 30.23
CA ILE A 181 -1.93 -17.63 28.99
C ILE A 181 -1.03 -18.83 29.28
N GLU A 182 -1.44 -19.99 28.76
CA GLU A 182 -0.66 -21.21 28.77
C GLU A 182 -0.52 -21.76 27.36
N LEU A 183 0.73 -21.95 26.92
CA LEU A 183 1.06 -22.57 25.64
C LEU A 183 1.76 -23.90 25.90
N SER A 184 1.53 -24.88 25.03
CA SER A 184 2.30 -26.11 25.01
C SER A 184 2.65 -26.49 23.58
N TYR A 185 3.87 -26.92 23.34
CA TYR A 185 4.38 -27.25 22.01
C TYR A 185 5.30 -28.47 22.09
N ARG A 186 5.15 -29.40 21.14
CA ARG A 186 6.05 -30.56 20.98
C ARG A 186 7.02 -30.30 19.82
N PRO A 187 8.32 -30.07 20.09
CA PRO A 187 9.30 -29.78 19.06
C PRO A 187 9.42 -30.86 17.99
N SER A 188 9.61 -30.42 16.74
CA SER A 188 10.00 -31.28 15.62
C SER A 188 11.53 -31.19 15.38
N ARG A 189 12.07 -31.94 14.39
CA ARG A 189 13.50 -31.84 14.01
C ARG A 189 13.94 -30.41 13.69
N ASP A 190 13.00 -29.62 13.19
CA ASP A 190 13.16 -28.20 12.92
C ASP A 190 12.15 -27.43 13.79
N PRO A 191 12.56 -26.88 14.93
CA PRO A 191 11.64 -26.27 15.88
C PRO A 191 11.14 -24.91 15.37
N TYR A 192 9.85 -24.85 15.02
CA TYR A 192 9.13 -23.61 14.71
C TYR A 192 7.79 -23.62 15.44
N PHE A 193 7.54 -22.56 16.20
CA PHE A 193 6.29 -22.32 16.91
C PHE A 193 6.08 -20.80 17.03
N ARG A 194 4.84 -20.35 16.81
CA ARG A 194 4.40 -18.98 17.02
C ARG A 194 2.97 -18.98 17.55
N ALA A 195 2.68 -18.08 18.49
CA ALA A 195 1.30 -17.84 18.94
C ALA A 195 0.72 -16.66 18.15
N LEU A 196 -0.49 -16.82 17.66
CA LEU A 196 -1.14 -15.82 16.82
C LEU A 196 -2.45 -15.35 17.45
N TRP A 197 -2.81 -14.10 17.19
CA TRP A 197 -4.11 -13.56 17.55
C TRP A 197 -4.72 -12.68 16.45
N THR A 198 -5.98 -12.30 16.64
CA THR A 198 -6.59 -11.15 15.98
C THR A 198 -7.19 -10.26 17.07
N PRO A 199 -6.72 -9.00 17.22
CA PRO A 199 -7.20 -8.11 18.28
C PRO A 199 -8.68 -7.75 18.19
N ALA A 200 -9.26 -7.39 19.34
CA ALA A 200 -10.65 -6.97 19.41
C ALA A 200 -10.94 -5.78 18.47
N ARG A 201 -12.05 -5.90 17.71
CA ARG A 201 -12.54 -4.95 16.68
C ARG A 201 -11.76 -4.91 15.37
N ARG A 202 -10.64 -5.63 15.26
CA ARG A 202 -10.04 -5.95 13.96
C ARG A 202 -10.50 -7.33 13.52
N TRP A 203 -10.68 -7.48 12.21
CA TRP A 203 -11.11 -8.73 11.63
C TRP A 203 -10.39 -8.97 10.32
N GLY A 204 -9.60 -10.02 10.27
CA GLY A 204 -8.81 -10.38 9.11
C GLY A 204 -7.76 -11.41 9.50
N GLY A 205 -6.54 -11.26 8.98
CA GLY A 205 -5.46 -12.21 9.17
C GLY A 205 -5.12 -12.41 10.65
N LEU A 206 -4.63 -13.59 10.96
CA LEU A 206 -3.94 -13.81 12.23
C LEU A 206 -2.58 -13.12 12.17
N GLU A 207 -2.23 -12.40 13.22
CA GLU A 207 -0.90 -11.83 13.41
C GLU A 207 -0.17 -12.48 14.58
N ALA A 208 1.15 -12.36 14.62
CA ALA A 208 1.91 -12.72 15.81
C ALA A 208 1.41 -11.92 17.00
N ILE A 209 1.15 -12.61 18.13
CA ILE A 209 1.08 -11.90 19.40
C ILE A 209 2.45 -11.22 19.55
N PRO A 210 2.56 -9.93 19.88
CA PRO A 210 3.85 -9.30 20.10
C PRO A 210 4.37 -9.61 21.50
N ALA A 211 5.68 -9.74 21.68
CA ALA A 211 6.27 -10.05 22.98
C ALA A 211 5.94 -9.02 24.07
N SER A 212 5.73 -7.77 23.68
CA SER A 212 5.24 -6.69 24.57
C SER A 212 3.83 -6.92 25.12
N ALA A 213 3.00 -7.73 24.46
CA ALA A 213 1.69 -8.14 24.97
C ALA A 213 1.79 -9.33 25.93
N LEU A 214 2.95 -10.00 26.03
CA LEU A 214 3.17 -11.12 26.93
C LEU A 214 4.03 -10.72 28.13
N LEU A 215 3.54 -11.08 29.32
CA LEU A 215 4.19 -10.82 30.59
C LEU A 215 4.41 -12.12 31.36
N PRO A 216 5.43 -12.18 32.24
CA PRO A 216 5.60 -13.31 33.16
C PRO A 216 4.35 -13.50 34.02
N SER A 217 4.11 -14.70 34.56
CA SER A 217 2.95 -14.94 35.43
C SER A 217 3.08 -14.11 36.71
N LEU A 218 2.40 -12.97 36.77
CA LEU A 218 2.39 -12.05 37.91
C LEU A 218 1.34 -12.51 38.92
N ALA A 219 1.63 -13.62 39.60
CA ALA A 219 0.73 -14.21 40.58
C ALA A 219 0.35 -13.27 41.76
N ARG A 220 0.94 -12.07 41.92
CA ARG A 220 0.65 -11.12 43.03
C ARG A 220 1.08 -9.67 42.76
N GLN A 221 0.45 -8.92 41.85
CA GLN A 221 0.56 -7.43 41.89
C GLN A 221 -0.79 -6.74 41.69
N SER A 222 -0.95 -5.60 42.37
CA SER A 222 -2.17 -4.82 42.61
C SER A 222 -2.93 -4.41 41.35
N ASP A 223 -4.22 -4.09 41.50
CA ASP A 223 -5.12 -3.62 40.44
C ASP A 223 -4.57 -2.43 39.60
N ALA A 224 -3.60 -1.66 40.12
CA ALA A 224 -2.90 -0.62 39.36
C ALA A 224 -2.04 -1.14 38.18
N ALA A 225 -1.51 -2.37 38.26
CA ALA A 225 -0.73 -2.98 37.17
C ALA A 225 -1.62 -3.49 36.01
N ARG A 226 -2.92 -3.70 36.27
CA ARG A 226 -3.92 -4.10 35.26
C ARG A 226 -4.32 -2.95 34.32
N ALA A 227 -3.93 -1.71 34.64
CA ALA A 227 -4.28 -0.50 33.89
C ALA A 227 -3.13 0.07 33.04
N ALA A 228 -1.93 -0.53 33.06
CA ALA A 228 -0.78 0.00 32.34
C ALA A 228 -0.95 -0.13 30.81
N PRO A 229 -0.65 0.91 30.02
CA PRO A 229 -0.65 0.83 28.56
C PRO A 229 0.37 -0.20 28.07
N ILE A 230 0.11 -0.71 26.87
CA ILE A 230 1.00 -1.50 26.03
C ILE A 230 2.44 -0.98 26.13
N GLY A 231 3.39 -1.91 26.32
CA GLY A 231 4.82 -1.63 26.47
C GLY A 231 5.34 -0.75 25.33
N PRO A 232 5.86 0.46 25.61
CA PRO A 232 6.34 1.41 24.62
C PRO A 232 7.55 0.91 23.80
N ASP A 233 8.11 -0.26 24.07
CA ASP A 233 9.44 -0.63 23.59
C ASP A 233 9.48 -1.02 22.11
N ASP A 234 8.50 -1.78 21.60
CA ASP A 234 8.42 -2.16 20.17
C ASP A 234 8.22 -0.93 19.27
N ALA A 235 7.21 -0.13 19.61
CA ALA A 235 6.87 1.08 18.88
C ALA A 235 7.99 2.12 18.97
N THR A 236 8.59 2.30 20.16
CA THR A 236 9.72 3.23 20.34
C THR A 236 10.96 2.77 19.59
N ALA A 237 11.29 1.47 19.62
CA ALA A 237 12.40 0.93 18.86
C ALA A 237 12.18 1.08 17.35
N ALA A 238 10.98 0.76 16.86
CA ALA A 238 10.62 0.93 15.46
C ALA A 238 10.66 2.40 15.01
N LEU A 239 10.17 3.32 15.84
CA LEU A 239 10.27 4.76 15.61
C LEU A 239 11.72 5.25 15.65
N ALA A 240 12.56 4.71 16.53
CA ALA A 240 13.98 5.03 16.59
C ALA A 240 14.71 4.55 15.33
N ILE A 241 14.44 3.33 14.85
CA ILE A 241 14.96 2.81 13.58
C ILE A 241 14.50 3.71 12.42
N LEU A 242 13.21 4.04 12.36
CA LEU A 242 12.67 4.91 11.32
C LEU A 242 13.32 6.31 11.36
N ALA A 243 13.51 6.87 12.56
CA ALA A 243 14.18 8.15 12.75
C ALA A 243 15.66 8.11 12.34
N LEU A 244 16.38 7.02 12.66
CA LEU A 244 17.75 6.80 12.23
C LEU A 244 17.87 6.67 10.71
N LEU A 245 16.98 5.90 10.09
CA LEU A 245 16.91 5.75 8.64
C LEU A 245 16.59 7.09 7.96
N LEU A 246 15.64 7.85 8.51
CA LEU A 246 15.30 9.18 8.02
C LEU A 246 16.46 10.16 8.20
N ALA A 247 17.14 10.15 9.34
CA ALA A 247 18.30 10.98 9.61
C ALA A 247 19.45 10.63 8.64
N ALA A 248 19.74 9.35 8.42
CA ALA A 248 20.72 8.91 7.44
C ALA A 248 20.36 9.37 6.03
N LEU A 249 19.08 9.24 5.64
CA LEU A 249 18.58 9.74 4.36
C LEU A 249 18.75 11.26 4.23
N LEU A 250 18.36 12.03 5.25
CA LEU A 250 18.52 13.48 5.28
C LEU A 250 19.99 13.90 5.19
N VAL A 251 20.88 13.18 5.89
CA VAL A 251 22.32 13.39 5.81
C VAL A 251 22.82 13.12 4.39
N LEU A 252 22.44 12.01 3.76
CA LEU A 252 22.82 11.70 2.38
C LEU A 252 22.29 12.72 1.37
N LEU A 253 21.09 13.24 1.63
CA LEU A 253 20.46 14.24 0.79
C LEU A 253 20.88 15.67 1.13
N ARG A 254 21.60 15.93 2.23
CA ARG A 254 21.83 17.29 2.77
C ARG A 254 22.42 18.27 1.74
N ARG A 255 23.34 17.81 0.91
CA ARG A 255 23.96 18.61 -0.15
C ARG A 255 22.97 18.94 -1.26
N HIS A 256 22.19 17.95 -1.67
CA HIS A 256 21.15 18.13 -2.68
C HIS A 256 20.03 19.01 -2.15
N ILE A 257 19.65 18.86 -0.87
CA ILE A 257 18.68 19.71 -0.18
C ILE A 257 19.22 21.14 -0.08
N ALA A 258 20.49 21.34 0.30
CA ALA A 258 21.10 22.67 0.39
C ALA A 258 21.13 23.37 -0.97
N LEU A 259 21.51 22.65 -2.04
CA LEU A 259 21.48 23.16 -3.41
C LEU A 259 20.05 23.47 -3.87
N LEU A 260 19.10 22.59 -3.57
CA LEU A 260 17.70 22.81 -3.86
C LEU A 260 17.18 24.06 -3.13
N LEU A 261 17.50 24.21 -1.85
CA LEU A 261 17.10 25.37 -1.05
C LEU A 261 17.77 26.66 -1.53
N SER A 262 19.03 26.62 -1.96
CA SER A 262 19.69 27.79 -2.55
C SER A 262 19.05 28.17 -3.88
N ASP A 263 18.73 27.20 -4.74
CA ASP A 263 18.03 27.43 -6.00
C ASP A 263 16.61 27.97 -5.78
N ILE A 264 15.91 27.45 -4.77
CA ILE A 264 14.58 27.96 -4.36
C ILE A 264 14.71 29.40 -3.86
N ARG A 265 15.69 29.72 -3.01
CA ARG A 265 15.87 31.08 -2.49
C ARG A 265 16.28 32.07 -3.57
N ALA A 266 17.09 31.65 -4.53
CA ALA A 266 17.61 32.52 -5.58
C ALA A 266 16.58 32.85 -6.67
N ARG A 267 15.57 31.98 -6.89
CA ARG A 267 14.64 32.10 -8.03
C ARG A 267 13.19 32.19 -7.56
N ARG A 268 12.55 33.34 -7.79
CA ARG A 268 11.12 33.57 -7.47
C ARG A 268 10.20 32.50 -8.08
N GLU A 269 10.51 32.03 -9.29
CA GLU A 269 9.76 30.95 -9.94
C GLU A 269 9.82 29.62 -9.16
N SER A 270 10.99 29.27 -8.64
CA SER A 270 11.18 28.08 -7.81
C SER A 270 10.42 28.21 -6.49
N GLN A 271 10.34 29.40 -5.89
CA GLN A 271 9.55 29.65 -4.68
C GLN A 271 8.05 29.44 -4.93
N LEU A 272 7.55 29.95 -6.06
CA LEU A 272 6.16 29.76 -6.45
C LEU A 272 5.83 28.28 -6.67
N ASP A 273 6.71 27.54 -7.35
CA ASP A 273 6.52 26.11 -7.58
C ASP A 273 6.44 25.32 -6.27
N VAL A 274 7.28 25.65 -5.29
CA VAL A 274 7.25 25.03 -3.96
C VAL A 274 5.98 25.42 -3.21
N LEU A 275 5.57 26.68 -3.26
CA LEU A 275 4.32 27.14 -2.64
C LEU A 275 3.11 26.39 -3.22
N LEU A 276 3.02 26.29 -4.55
CA LEU A 276 1.93 25.57 -5.22
C LEU A 276 1.94 24.08 -4.84
N PHE A 277 3.12 23.45 -4.81
CA PHE A 277 3.28 22.09 -4.30
C PHE A 277 2.73 21.96 -2.87
N CYS A 278 3.17 22.82 -1.94
CA CYS A 278 2.78 22.77 -0.53
C CYS A 278 1.29 23.00 -0.33
N VAL A 279 0.69 23.95 -1.05
CA VAL A 279 -0.75 24.23 -1.00
C VAL A 279 -1.54 23.03 -1.49
N VAL A 280 -1.22 22.50 -2.68
CA VAL A 280 -1.93 21.32 -3.23
C VAL A 280 -1.74 20.11 -2.34
N PHE A 281 -0.53 19.86 -1.84
CA PHE A 281 -0.25 18.79 -0.88
C PHE A 281 -1.08 18.93 0.40
N GLY A 282 -1.10 20.13 1.00
CA GLY A 282 -1.84 20.40 2.23
C GLY A 282 -3.34 20.20 2.07
N VAL A 283 -3.92 20.71 0.97
CA VAL A 283 -5.34 20.51 0.65
C VAL A 283 -5.64 19.03 0.36
N ALA A 284 -4.78 18.34 -0.40
CA ALA A 284 -4.94 16.92 -0.67
C ALA A 284 -4.91 16.08 0.61
N LEU A 285 -3.99 16.39 1.52
CA LEU A 285 -3.85 15.72 2.81
C LEU A 285 -5.07 15.98 3.70
N ALA A 286 -5.50 17.23 3.81
CA ALA A 286 -6.71 17.60 4.56
C ALA A 286 -7.94 16.86 4.02
N ALA A 287 -8.10 16.80 2.69
CA ALA A 287 -9.19 16.06 2.07
C ALA A 287 -9.15 14.57 2.43
N ARG A 288 -7.98 13.92 2.43
CA ARG A 288 -7.85 12.49 2.77
C ARG A 288 -8.05 12.22 4.26
N LEU A 289 -7.51 13.06 5.13
CA LEU A 289 -7.64 12.93 6.59
C LEU A 289 -9.05 13.23 7.10
N TRP A 290 -9.82 14.05 6.37
CA TRP A 290 -11.21 14.30 6.71
C TRP A 290 -12.02 13.00 6.61
N ASP A 291 -12.54 12.60 7.77
CA ASP A 291 -13.37 11.41 7.97
C ASP A 291 -12.71 10.10 7.48
N LEU A 292 -11.41 9.97 7.76
CA LEU A 292 -10.53 8.90 7.28
C LEU A 292 -11.09 7.48 7.46
N SER A 293 -11.83 7.24 8.54
CA SER A 293 -12.33 5.90 8.90
C SER A 293 -13.83 5.68 8.64
N ALA A 294 -14.57 6.66 8.12
CA ALA A 294 -16.03 6.54 7.98
C ALA A 294 -16.49 5.45 7.01
N ALA A 295 -15.69 5.12 5.99
CA ALA A 295 -16.03 4.05 5.06
C ALA A 295 -16.05 2.64 5.72
N GLY A 296 -15.55 2.52 6.95
CA GLY A 296 -15.33 1.23 7.61
C GLY A 296 -14.05 0.56 7.14
N GLN A 297 -13.85 -0.72 7.48
CA GLN A 297 -12.70 -1.52 7.08
C GLN A 297 -12.97 -2.21 5.73
N THR A 298 -12.01 -2.15 4.80
CA THR A 298 -12.06 -2.98 3.57
C THR A 298 -11.26 -4.28 3.75
N TRP A 299 -11.52 -5.31 2.93
CA TRP A 299 -11.01 -6.67 3.20
C TRP A 299 -9.49 -6.86 3.20
N ASP A 300 -8.73 -5.95 2.57
CA ASP A 300 -7.29 -6.10 2.33
C ASP A 300 -6.46 -5.29 3.34
N GLU A 301 -7.08 -4.30 4.00
CA GLU A 301 -6.35 -3.39 4.89
C GLU A 301 -5.68 -4.14 6.02
N ASP A 302 -6.42 -5.05 6.66
CA ASP A 302 -5.88 -5.86 7.75
C ASP A 302 -4.80 -6.82 7.25
N VAL A 303 -4.86 -7.29 6.00
CA VAL A 303 -3.83 -8.17 5.42
C VAL A 303 -2.51 -7.43 5.24
N TYR A 304 -2.54 -6.20 4.71
CA TYR A 304 -1.32 -5.38 4.56
C TYR A 304 -0.80 -4.88 5.91
N TRP A 305 -1.70 -4.50 6.80
CA TRP A 305 -1.38 -4.03 8.15
C TRP A 305 -0.72 -5.16 8.97
N SER A 306 -1.32 -6.36 9.01
CA SER A 306 -0.85 -7.48 9.83
C SER A 306 0.44 -8.09 9.30
N ALA A 307 0.56 -8.27 7.98
CA ALA A 307 1.79 -8.71 7.35
C ALA A 307 2.91 -7.69 7.58
N GLY A 308 2.60 -6.39 7.44
CA GLY A 308 3.54 -5.31 7.72
C GLY A 308 4.03 -5.30 9.15
N ARG A 309 3.12 -5.41 10.12
CA ARG A 309 3.49 -5.47 11.54
C ARG A 309 4.37 -6.68 11.83
N SER A 310 4.01 -7.85 11.31
CA SER A 310 4.82 -9.07 11.44
C SER A 310 6.22 -8.87 10.85
N PHE A 311 6.36 -8.16 9.73
CA PHE A 311 7.65 -7.87 9.12
C PHE A 311 8.53 -6.98 10.01
N VAL A 312 7.95 -5.94 10.62
CA VAL A 312 8.72 -5.08 11.53
C VAL A 312 9.11 -5.83 12.80
N LEU A 313 8.22 -6.65 13.36
CA LEU A 313 8.55 -7.49 14.52
C LEU A 313 9.67 -8.49 14.21
N ASN A 314 9.57 -9.23 13.09
CA ASN A 314 10.63 -10.14 12.66
C ASN A 314 11.99 -9.42 12.47
N LEU A 315 11.97 -8.17 11.99
CA LEU A 315 13.19 -7.36 11.85
C LEU A 315 13.78 -7.02 13.22
N LEU A 316 12.94 -6.63 14.17
CA LEU A 316 13.35 -6.32 15.55
C LEU A 316 13.93 -7.55 16.26
N ASP A 317 13.43 -8.73 15.92
CA ASP A 317 13.91 -10.02 16.45
C ASP A 317 15.11 -10.59 15.68
N ALA A 318 15.54 -9.92 14.60
CA ALA A 318 16.57 -10.40 13.67
C ALA A 318 16.30 -11.81 13.09
N ASP A 319 15.04 -12.19 12.91
CA ASP A 319 14.68 -13.51 12.35
C ASP A 319 14.78 -13.50 10.82
N LEU A 320 15.86 -14.08 10.30
CA LEU A 320 16.16 -14.11 8.87
C LEU A 320 15.61 -15.34 8.15
N ARG A 321 14.85 -16.21 8.82
CA ARG A 321 14.26 -17.42 8.20
C ARG A 321 13.17 -17.02 7.22
N ALA A 322 13.19 -17.53 6.00
CA ALA A 322 12.23 -17.13 4.98
C ALA A 322 10.77 -17.37 5.40
N GLU A 323 10.48 -18.44 6.15
CA GLU A 323 9.12 -18.78 6.57
C GLU A 323 8.40 -17.65 7.30
N VAL A 324 9.12 -16.86 8.11
CA VAL A 324 8.52 -15.78 8.90
C VAL A 324 8.14 -14.56 8.05
N TRP A 325 8.70 -14.45 6.83
CA TRP A 325 8.48 -13.38 5.86
C TRP A 325 7.44 -13.73 4.80
N SER A 326 6.74 -14.86 4.95
CA SER A 326 5.80 -15.39 3.98
C SER A 326 4.38 -14.81 4.07
N ALA A 327 4.10 -13.99 5.08
CA ALA A 327 2.80 -13.36 5.26
C ALA A 327 2.45 -12.49 4.05
N ASN A 328 1.31 -12.78 3.41
CA ASN A 328 0.83 -12.11 2.20
C ASN A 328 1.89 -12.17 1.06
N LEU A 329 2.40 -13.38 0.79
CA LEU A 329 3.40 -13.66 -0.26
C LEU A 329 2.91 -13.38 -1.68
N GLU A 330 1.59 -13.28 -1.87
CA GLU A 330 0.96 -12.90 -3.12
C GLU A 330 1.36 -11.49 -3.56
N HIS A 331 1.79 -10.64 -2.63
CA HIS A 331 2.25 -9.29 -2.95
C HIS A 331 3.70 -9.04 -2.56
N PRO A 332 4.43 -8.22 -3.32
CA PRO A 332 5.73 -7.70 -2.90
C PRO A 332 5.71 -6.93 -1.56
N ALA A 333 6.89 -6.75 -0.98
CA ALA A 333 7.05 -6.39 0.44
C ALA A 333 6.99 -4.88 0.76
N LEU A 334 7.19 -3.97 -0.19
CA LEU A 334 7.42 -2.56 0.13
C LEU A 334 6.24 -1.90 0.86
N ALA A 335 5.00 -2.14 0.41
CA ALA A 335 3.82 -1.60 1.08
C ALA A 335 3.68 -2.14 2.52
N LYS A 336 4.06 -3.41 2.74
CA LYS A 336 4.04 -4.02 4.08
C LYS A 336 4.98 -3.28 5.02
N TRP A 337 6.17 -2.91 4.57
CA TRP A 337 7.07 -2.08 5.38
C TRP A 337 6.46 -0.73 5.72
N LEU A 338 5.91 -0.02 4.73
CA LEU A 338 5.33 1.32 4.92
C LEU A 338 4.20 1.29 5.97
N TYR A 339 3.31 0.31 5.89
CA TYR A 339 2.20 0.18 6.82
C TYR A 339 2.58 -0.50 8.14
N GLY A 340 3.58 -1.37 8.15
CA GLY A 340 4.05 -2.10 9.31
C GLY A 340 4.60 -1.20 10.42
N PHE A 341 5.38 -0.17 10.06
CA PHE A 341 5.85 0.81 11.05
C PHE A 341 4.70 1.57 11.70
N ALA A 342 3.67 1.92 10.92
CA ALA A 342 2.48 2.59 11.43
C ALA A 342 1.60 1.65 12.29
N ALA A 343 1.56 0.36 11.92
CA ALA A 343 0.82 -0.68 12.63
C ALA A 343 1.34 -0.94 14.06
N LEU A 344 2.56 -0.52 14.40
CA LEU A 344 3.07 -0.61 15.77
C LEU A 344 2.58 0.53 16.68
N LEU A 345 2.02 1.60 16.11
CA LEU A 345 1.59 2.78 16.86
C LEU A 345 0.20 2.64 17.48
N SER A 346 -0.65 1.77 16.92
CA SER A 346 -2.00 1.50 17.39
C SER A 346 -2.42 0.10 16.99
N GLU A 347 -3.40 -0.46 17.69
CA GLU A 347 -4.10 -1.68 17.27
C GLU A 347 -5.17 -1.41 16.21
N ASP A 348 -5.35 -0.15 15.79
CA ASP A 348 -6.26 0.24 14.72
C ASP A 348 -5.56 0.48 13.37
N LEU A 349 -6.37 0.62 12.32
CA LEU A 349 -5.89 0.88 10.95
C LEU A 349 -5.50 2.35 10.72
N GLU A 350 -5.99 3.29 11.55
CA GLU A 350 -5.85 4.74 11.36
C GLU A 350 -4.41 5.18 11.08
N PRO A 351 -3.37 4.78 11.85
CA PRO A 351 -2.01 5.20 11.55
C PRO A 351 -1.54 4.76 10.15
N ALA A 352 -1.89 3.54 9.74
CA ALA A 352 -1.54 3.03 8.42
C ALA A 352 -2.34 3.75 7.30
N ARG A 353 -3.61 4.10 7.56
CA ARG A 353 -4.42 4.93 6.66
C ARG A 353 -3.83 6.33 6.50
N VAL A 354 -3.29 6.92 7.56
CA VAL A 354 -2.56 8.21 7.48
C VAL A 354 -1.34 8.09 6.56
N VAL A 355 -0.60 6.98 6.60
CA VAL A 355 0.50 6.74 5.64
C VAL A 355 -0.02 6.72 4.21
N SER A 356 -1.13 6.02 3.93
CA SER A 356 -1.75 6.02 2.61
C SER A 356 -2.17 7.44 2.16
N ALA A 357 -2.78 8.20 3.08
CA ALA A 357 -3.22 9.57 2.85
C ALA A 357 -2.04 10.50 2.51
N LEU A 358 -0.93 10.37 3.23
CA LEU A 358 0.30 11.12 2.97
C LEU A 358 0.88 10.81 1.58
N LEU A 359 0.94 9.53 1.18
CA LEU A 359 1.48 9.12 -0.13
C LEU A 359 0.59 9.61 -1.28
N SER A 360 -0.72 9.50 -1.13
CA SER A 360 -1.69 10.00 -2.11
C SER A 360 -1.69 11.54 -2.19
N ALA A 361 -1.56 12.24 -1.07
CA ALA A 361 -1.41 13.69 -1.04
C ALA A 361 -0.09 14.16 -1.67
N LEU A 362 1.02 13.45 -1.39
CA LEU A 362 2.32 13.72 -2.00
C LEU A 362 2.27 13.53 -3.52
N THR A 363 1.51 12.54 -3.99
CA THR A 363 1.27 12.33 -5.42
C THR A 363 0.59 13.56 -6.04
N ALA A 364 -0.48 14.08 -5.43
CA ALA A 364 -1.18 15.26 -5.91
C ALA A 364 -0.30 16.51 -5.91
N GLY A 365 0.48 16.74 -4.84
CA GLY A 365 1.41 17.87 -4.76
C GLY A 365 2.50 17.78 -5.84
N LEU A 366 3.18 16.64 -5.95
CA LEU A 366 4.26 16.44 -6.95
C LEU A 366 3.74 16.52 -8.38
N LEU A 367 2.47 16.18 -8.62
CA LEU A 367 1.85 16.30 -9.94
C LEU A 367 1.89 17.74 -10.47
N VAL A 368 1.91 18.75 -9.59
CA VAL A 368 2.10 20.15 -9.96
C VAL A 368 3.44 20.36 -10.67
N LEU A 369 4.50 19.77 -10.12
CA LEU A 369 5.86 19.88 -10.67
C LEU A 369 6.03 19.04 -11.93
N VAL A 370 5.43 17.84 -11.97
CA VAL A 370 5.40 16.99 -13.16
C VAL A 370 4.68 17.70 -14.31
N GLY A 371 3.49 18.26 -14.04
CA GLY A 371 2.73 18.99 -15.05
C GLY A 371 3.41 20.28 -15.50
N ARG A 372 4.14 20.96 -14.60
CA ARG A 372 5.00 22.09 -14.96
C ARG A 372 6.04 21.67 -15.99
N ASP A 373 6.74 20.56 -15.78
CA ASP A 373 7.80 20.08 -16.68
C ASP A 373 7.26 19.62 -18.04
N LEU A 374 6.03 19.08 -18.08
CA LEU A 374 5.45 18.50 -19.29
C LEU A 374 4.59 19.49 -20.11
N PHE A 375 3.86 20.39 -19.45
CA PHE A 375 2.85 21.27 -20.07
C PHE A 375 2.87 22.72 -19.57
N GLY A 376 3.64 23.01 -18.51
CA GLY A 376 3.70 24.34 -17.89
C GLY A 376 2.90 24.43 -16.59
N ARG A 377 3.23 25.46 -15.80
CA ARG A 377 2.81 25.62 -14.40
C ARG A 377 1.29 25.58 -14.19
N TRP A 378 0.53 26.23 -15.08
CA TRP A 378 -0.93 26.25 -15.01
C TRP A 378 -1.54 24.84 -15.10
N VAL A 379 -1.12 24.05 -16.09
CA VAL A 379 -1.61 22.67 -16.27
C VAL A 379 -1.20 21.80 -15.08
N GLY A 380 0.01 21.99 -14.54
CA GLY A 380 0.44 21.32 -13.31
C GLY A 380 -0.45 21.62 -12.12
N LEU A 381 -0.74 22.90 -11.86
CA LEU A 381 -1.63 23.31 -10.76
C LEU A 381 -3.02 22.69 -10.91
N VAL A 382 -3.64 22.80 -12.09
CA VAL A 382 -4.96 22.22 -12.34
C VAL A 382 -4.92 20.71 -12.15
N ALA A 383 -3.93 20.00 -12.71
CA ALA A 383 -3.81 18.55 -12.57
C ALA A 383 -3.71 18.12 -11.11
N GLY A 384 -2.90 18.82 -10.31
CA GLY A 384 -2.81 18.62 -8.87
C GLY A 384 -4.16 18.80 -8.17
N MET A 385 -4.89 19.88 -8.47
CA MET A 385 -6.22 20.14 -7.91
C MET A 385 -7.27 19.09 -8.36
N LEU A 386 -7.23 18.62 -9.60
CA LEU A 386 -8.11 17.52 -10.02
C LEU A 386 -7.81 16.23 -9.24
N CYS A 387 -6.53 15.94 -9.01
CA CYS A 387 -6.07 14.80 -8.19
C CYS A 387 -6.47 14.92 -6.70
N VAL A 388 -6.66 16.15 -6.18
CA VAL A 388 -7.18 16.39 -4.83
C VAL A 388 -8.59 15.81 -4.66
N ALA A 389 -9.47 16.01 -5.65
CA ALA A 389 -10.91 15.77 -5.54
C ALA A 389 -11.43 14.58 -6.36
N MET A 390 -10.60 13.94 -7.18
CA MET A 390 -10.99 12.78 -7.98
C MET A 390 -11.49 11.63 -7.07
N PRO A 391 -12.76 11.17 -7.18
CA PRO A 391 -13.38 10.28 -6.19
C PRO A 391 -12.55 9.04 -5.87
N HIS A 392 -12.13 8.28 -6.89
CA HIS A 392 -11.34 7.05 -6.72
C HIS A 392 -9.93 7.31 -6.18
N VAL A 393 -9.31 8.46 -6.50
CA VAL A 393 -7.99 8.82 -5.95
C VAL A 393 -8.09 9.18 -4.46
N VAL A 394 -9.18 9.85 -4.08
CA VAL A 394 -9.48 10.15 -2.67
C VAL A 394 -9.76 8.85 -1.92
N ALA A 395 -10.59 7.96 -2.49
CA ALA A 395 -11.00 6.73 -1.84
C ALA A 395 -9.82 5.79 -1.56
N HIS A 396 -9.01 5.47 -2.58
CA HIS A 396 -7.78 4.68 -2.40
C HIS A 396 -6.74 5.39 -1.52
N GLY A 397 -6.75 6.73 -1.49
CA GLY A 397 -5.92 7.52 -0.57
C GLY A 397 -6.28 7.37 0.90
N ARG A 398 -7.46 6.85 1.24
CA ARG A 398 -7.92 6.64 2.64
C ARG A 398 -7.81 5.21 3.13
N VAL A 399 -7.48 4.28 2.23
CA VAL A 399 -7.41 2.84 2.50
C VAL A 399 -5.96 2.40 2.62
N VAL A 400 -5.68 1.47 3.53
CA VAL A 400 -4.39 0.74 3.57
C VAL A 400 -4.34 -0.20 2.36
N GLY A 401 -3.74 0.25 1.26
CA GLY A 401 -3.76 -0.45 -0.02
C GLY A 401 -2.47 -0.30 -0.81
N LEU A 402 -2.32 -1.04 -1.90
CA LEU A 402 -1.13 -0.96 -2.75
C LEU A 402 -1.18 0.25 -3.70
N GLU A 403 -2.32 0.91 -3.81
CA GLU A 403 -2.64 1.89 -4.85
C GLU A 403 -1.88 3.20 -4.64
N SER A 404 -1.96 3.79 -3.45
CA SER A 404 -1.26 5.03 -3.08
C SER A 404 0.27 4.94 -3.26
N PRO A 405 0.99 3.94 -2.70
CA PRO A 405 2.41 3.79 -2.96
C PRO A 405 2.72 3.50 -4.44
N SER A 406 1.90 2.69 -5.12
CA SER A 406 2.09 2.37 -6.54
C SER A 406 2.04 3.63 -7.41
N ALA A 407 1.01 4.47 -7.26
CA ALA A 407 0.85 5.68 -8.05
C ALA A 407 2.02 6.66 -7.85
N LEU A 408 2.44 6.89 -6.61
CA LEU A 408 3.56 7.77 -6.30
C LEU A 408 4.87 7.27 -6.94
N LEU A 409 5.22 6.01 -6.70
CA LEU A 409 6.50 5.45 -7.13
C LEU A 409 6.57 5.28 -8.65
N TYR A 410 5.44 4.90 -9.29
CA TYR A 410 5.33 4.84 -10.75
C TYR A 410 5.51 6.22 -11.37
N MET A 411 4.83 7.25 -10.85
CA MET A 411 4.97 8.63 -11.31
C MET A 411 6.41 9.12 -11.16
N LEU A 412 7.05 8.87 -10.01
CA LEU A 412 8.44 9.26 -9.75
C LEU A 412 9.40 8.57 -10.72
N ALA A 413 9.23 7.29 -10.99
CA ALA A 413 10.04 6.55 -11.96
C ALA A 413 9.96 7.18 -13.35
N VAL A 414 8.74 7.42 -13.86
CA VAL A 414 8.51 8.05 -15.18
C VAL A 414 9.09 9.48 -15.21
N TRP A 415 8.78 10.30 -14.21
CA TRP A 415 9.19 11.72 -14.19
C TRP A 415 10.71 11.89 -14.05
N VAL A 416 11.35 11.14 -13.16
CA VAL A 416 12.80 11.21 -12.98
C VAL A 416 13.51 10.68 -14.22
N PHE A 417 13.00 9.62 -14.85
CA PHE A 417 13.56 9.12 -16.10
C PHE A 417 13.41 10.12 -17.25
N PHE A 418 12.25 10.77 -17.36
CA PHE A 418 12.04 11.86 -18.31
C PHE A 418 13.10 12.96 -18.13
N ARG A 419 13.37 13.38 -16.90
CA ARG A 419 14.42 14.37 -16.61
C ARG A 419 15.83 13.85 -16.92
N ALA A 420 16.08 12.56 -16.73
CA ALA A 420 17.35 11.92 -17.05
C ALA A 420 17.64 11.99 -18.56
N LEU A 421 16.64 11.68 -19.39
CA LEU A 421 16.72 11.79 -20.85
C LEU A 421 16.90 13.24 -21.31
N ARG A 422 16.16 14.18 -20.71
CA ARG A 422 16.29 15.61 -21.03
C ARG A 422 17.63 16.22 -20.65
N ARG A 423 18.37 15.59 -19.73
CA ARG A 423 19.72 16.00 -19.29
C ARG A 423 20.82 15.12 -19.90
N GLY A 424 20.64 14.69 -21.14
CA GLY A 424 21.68 13.99 -21.91
C GLY A 424 22.09 12.64 -21.32
N GLY A 425 21.18 11.92 -20.66
CA GLY A 425 21.50 10.59 -20.14
C GLY A 425 22.13 10.59 -18.74
N ASN A 426 21.86 11.59 -17.90
CA ASN A 426 22.47 11.73 -16.57
C ASN A 426 22.34 10.45 -15.73
N THR A 427 23.48 9.79 -15.46
CA THR A 427 23.53 8.49 -14.77
C THR A 427 22.88 8.51 -13.39
N LYS A 428 23.00 9.59 -12.61
CA LYS A 428 22.38 9.67 -11.28
C LYS A 428 20.86 9.63 -11.37
N LEU A 429 20.29 10.33 -12.36
CA LEU A 429 18.84 10.31 -12.58
C LEU A 429 18.36 8.98 -13.16
N TYR A 430 19.16 8.31 -14.00
CA TYR A 430 18.87 6.93 -14.43
C TYR A 430 18.78 5.99 -13.23
N LEU A 431 19.81 5.97 -12.37
CA LEU A 431 19.83 5.11 -11.20
C LEU A 431 18.69 5.45 -10.24
N ALA A 432 18.39 6.74 -10.02
CA ALA A 432 17.23 7.15 -9.22
C ALA A 432 15.90 6.68 -9.82
N ALA A 433 15.73 6.76 -11.14
CA ALA A 433 14.54 6.23 -11.80
C ALA A 433 14.44 4.71 -11.68
N GLY A 434 15.56 3.98 -11.78
CA GLY A 434 15.65 2.54 -11.53
C GLY A 434 15.27 2.17 -10.10
N LEU A 435 15.67 2.98 -9.10
CA LEU A 435 15.27 2.81 -7.70
C LEU A 435 13.76 2.99 -7.53
N PHE A 436 13.17 4.04 -8.11
CA PHE A 436 11.72 4.25 -8.06
C PHE A 436 10.94 3.16 -8.81
N ALA A 437 11.44 2.70 -9.97
CA ALA A 437 10.85 1.60 -10.70
C ALA A 437 10.90 0.29 -9.90
N GLY A 438 12.04 0.01 -9.26
CA GLY A 438 12.21 -1.11 -8.33
C GLY A 438 11.27 -1.03 -7.13
N ALA A 439 11.11 0.16 -6.55
CA ALA A 439 10.20 0.38 -5.43
C ALA A 439 8.72 0.21 -5.87
N ALA A 440 8.35 0.69 -7.05
CA ALA A 440 7.03 0.47 -7.62
C ALA A 440 6.77 -1.04 -7.83
N LEU A 441 7.74 -1.76 -8.41
CA LEU A 441 7.68 -3.21 -8.57
C LEU A 441 7.60 -3.95 -7.24
N ALA A 442 8.38 -3.52 -6.25
CA ALA A 442 8.37 -4.02 -4.87
C ALA A 442 7.10 -3.65 -4.09
N THR A 443 6.20 -2.85 -4.67
CA THR A 443 4.85 -2.60 -4.15
C THR A 443 3.83 -3.55 -4.78
N ARG A 444 3.88 -3.72 -6.10
CA ARG A 444 2.93 -4.55 -6.87
C ARG A 444 3.56 -5.02 -8.18
N PHE A 445 3.44 -6.30 -8.49
CA PHE A 445 4.04 -6.90 -9.71
C PHE A 445 3.65 -6.19 -11.02
N LEU A 446 2.40 -5.75 -11.14
CA LEU A 446 1.90 -5.04 -12.32
C LEU A 446 2.63 -3.72 -12.62
N ASN A 447 3.28 -3.14 -11.62
CA ASN A 447 4.09 -1.93 -11.81
C ASN A 447 5.36 -2.20 -12.64
N ALA A 448 5.72 -3.47 -12.92
CA ALA A 448 6.80 -3.83 -13.85
C ALA A 448 6.64 -3.15 -15.23
N SER A 449 5.40 -2.84 -15.63
CA SER A 449 5.11 -2.10 -16.86
C SER A 449 5.85 -0.75 -16.95
N VAL A 450 6.26 -0.15 -15.83
CA VAL A 450 7.04 1.11 -15.83
C VAL A 450 8.40 0.96 -16.52
N LEU A 451 9.03 -0.21 -16.44
CA LEU A 451 10.31 -0.46 -17.13
C LEU A 451 10.12 -0.46 -18.65
N LEU A 452 8.96 -0.95 -19.13
CA LEU A 452 8.60 -0.90 -20.55
C LEU A 452 8.33 0.55 -20.99
N VAL A 453 7.68 1.36 -20.16
CA VAL A 453 7.51 2.80 -20.43
C VAL A 453 8.86 3.49 -20.57
N MET A 454 9.79 3.23 -19.65
CA MET A 454 11.13 3.81 -19.69
C MET A 454 11.91 3.36 -20.94
N LEU A 455 11.86 2.08 -21.30
CA LEU A 455 12.49 1.59 -22.53
C LEU A 455 11.88 2.26 -23.78
N ALA A 456 10.55 2.34 -23.86
CA ALA A 456 9.86 3.00 -24.97
C ALA A 456 10.21 4.50 -25.05
N MET A 457 10.26 5.20 -23.91
CA MET A 457 10.72 6.59 -23.85
C MET A 457 12.14 6.74 -24.39
N TYR A 458 13.06 5.83 -24.04
CA TYR A 458 14.42 5.86 -24.55
C TYR A 458 14.46 5.67 -26.08
N ILE A 459 13.77 4.65 -26.60
CA ILE A 459 13.71 4.38 -28.04
C ILE A 459 13.13 5.58 -28.81
N ILE A 460 12.06 6.20 -28.29
CA ILE A 460 11.43 7.37 -28.92
C ILE A 460 12.33 8.60 -28.89
N GLN A 461 13.14 8.75 -27.83
CA GLN A 461 14.14 9.80 -27.72
C GLN A 461 15.28 9.57 -28.74
N GLN A 462 15.65 8.31 -29.02
CA GLN A 462 16.67 7.94 -30.01
C GLN A 462 16.12 7.80 -31.43
N ARG A 463 14.86 8.15 -31.70
CA ARG A 463 14.22 7.86 -33.00
C ARG A 463 14.97 8.40 -34.22
N GLN A 464 15.60 9.57 -34.11
CA GLN A 464 16.34 10.17 -35.23
C GLN A 464 17.59 9.35 -35.54
N VAL A 465 18.38 9.04 -34.51
CA VAL A 465 19.56 8.16 -34.58
C VAL A 465 19.19 6.79 -35.17
N ILE A 466 18.10 6.18 -34.71
CA ILE A 466 17.64 4.87 -35.21
C ILE A 466 17.29 4.94 -36.70
N VAL A 467 16.60 6.01 -37.14
CA VAL A 467 16.16 6.16 -38.53
C VAL A 467 17.33 6.50 -39.46
N GLU A 468 18.19 7.41 -39.04
CA GLU A 468 19.29 7.95 -39.86
C GLU A 468 20.49 6.99 -39.90
N GLU A 469 20.86 6.40 -38.76
CA GLU A 469 22.08 5.61 -38.61
C GLU A 469 21.83 4.10 -38.48
N ARG A 470 20.55 3.68 -38.43
CA ARG A 470 20.13 2.26 -38.29
C ARG A 470 20.76 1.53 -37.11
N ARG A 471 21.09 2.26 -36.04
CA ARG A 471 21.63 1.72 -34.78
C ARG A 471 20.76 2.13 -33.59
N LEU A 472 20.74 1.26 -32.58
CA LEU A 472 20.18 1.56 -31.27
C LEU A 472 21.28 1.32 -30.24
N ASP A 473 21.91 2.39 -29.79
CA ASP A 473 22.88 2.31 -28.71
C ASP A 473 22.14 2.11 -27.39
N LEU A 474 22.56 1.12 -26.59
CA LEU A 474 21.99 0.88 -25.26
C LEU A 474 23.04 1.26 -24.22
N PRO A 475 22.97 2.46 -23.65
CA PRO A 475 23.98 2.91 -22.71
C PRO A 475 23.90 2.06 -21.44
N LEU A 476 25.05 1.84 -20.81
CA LEU A 476 25.16 0.96 -19.64
C LEU A 476 24.16 1.35 -18.54
N ASN A 477 23.96 2.65 -18.29
CA ASN A 477 23.00 3.14 -17.30
C ASN A 477 21.54 2.73 -17.58
N LEU A 478 21.13 2.57 -18.85
CA LEU A 478 19.82 2.02 -19.24
C LEU A 478 19.77 0.51 -18.93
N ALA A 479 20.82 -0.22 -19.29
CA ALA A 479 20.93 -1.65 -19.02
C ALA A 479 20.97 -1.98 -17.51
N LEU A 480 21.48 -1.06 -16.68
CA LEU A 480 21.49 -1.18 -15.23
C LEU A 480 20.10 -0.98 -14.58
N LEU A 481 19.13 -0.35 -15.26
CA LEU A 481 17.80 -0.10 -14.69
C LEU A 481 17.09 -1.35 -14.16
N PRO A 482 16.91 -2.43 -14.95
CA PRO A 482 16.28 -3.66 -14.44
C PRO A 482 17.08 -4.30 -13.31
N LEU A 483 18.42 -4.19 -13.32
CA LEU A 483 19.27 -4.71 -12.24
C LEU A 483 19.07 -3.94 -10.94
N VAL A 484 19.03 -2.61 -11.00
CA VAL A 484 18.72 -1.75 -9.84
C VAL A 484 17.31 -2.03 -9.35
N ALA A 485 16.34 -2.16 -10.26
CA ALA A 485 14.96 -2.45 -9.89
C ALA A 485 14.84 -3.80 -9.18
N PHE A 486 15.50 -4.83 -9.70
CA PHE A 486 15.56 -6.16 -9.09
C PHE A 486 16.28 -6.15 -7.74
N ALA A 487 17.39 -5.40 -7.60
CA ALA A 487 18.09 -5.24 -6.34
C ALA A 487 17.20 -4.60 -5.26
N VAL A 488 16.32 -3.66 -5.62
CA VAL A 488 15.33 -3.10 -4.67
C VAL A 488 14.31 -4.16 -4.25
N VAL A 489 13.79 -4.97 -5.19
CA VAL A 489 12.86 -6.06 -4.85
C VAL A 489 13.51 -7.07 -3.91
N LEU A 490 14.74 -7.52 -4.22
CA LEU A 490 15.49 -8.41 -3.35
C LEU A 490 15.77 -7.78 -1.98
N GLY A 491 16.27 -6.54 -1.95
CA GLY A 491 16.63 -5.86 -0.70
C GLY A 491 15.44 -5.56 0.21
N THR A 492 14.25 -5.39 -0.35
CA THR A 492 13.03 -5.10 0.41
C THR A 492 12.23 -6.35 0.78
N TRP A 493 12.55 -7.52 0.24
CA TRP A 493 11.77 -8.74 0.46
C TRP A 493 12.63 -9.89 0.99
N PRO A 494 12.84 -9.98 2.32
CA PRO A 494 13.70 -11.00 2.94
C PRO A 494 13.33 -12.44 2.61
N TYR A 495 12.05 -12.69 2.31
CA TYR A 495 11.57 -13.97 1.80
C TYR A 495 12.32 -14.46 0.56
N LEU A 496 13.02 -13.60 -0.19
CA LEU A 496 13.73 -13.98 -1.41
C LEU A 496 15.23 -14.30 -1.19
N TRP A 497 15.77 -14.15 0.02
CA TRP A 497 17.23 -14.18 0.25
C TRP A 497 17.85 -15.58 0.23
N ASP A 498 17.09 -16.61 0.58
CA ASP A 498 17.55 -18.00 0.61
C ASP A 498 17.46 -18.68 -0.77
N ASP A 499 16.30 -18.60 -1.43
CA ASP A 499 16.06 -19.12 -2.77
C ASP A 499 15.13 -18.19 -3.57
N SER A 500 15.72 -17.15 -4.16
CA SER A 500 14.96 -16.13 -4.88
C SER A 500 14.11 -16.71 -6.01
N ALA A 501 14.62 -17.71 -6.74
CA ALA A 501 13.94 -18.26 -7.92
C ALA A 501 12.70 -19.06 -7.52
N ALA A 502 12.84 -19.99 -6.57
CA ALA A 502 11.72 -20.79 -6.10
C ALA A 502 10.66 -19.92 -5.40
N HIS A 503 11.10 -18.89 -4.66
CA HIS A 503 10.21 -18.05 -3.87
C HIS A 503 9.43 -17.06 -4.74
N ILE A 504 10.05 -16.49 -5.78
CA ILE A 504 9.34 -15.72 -6.81
C ILE A 504 8.33 -16.61 -7.55
N ALA A 505 8.74 -17.82 -7.96
CA ALA A 505 7.84 -18.74 -8.65
C ALA A 505 6.61 -19.08 -7.80
N ARG A 506 6.80 -19.29 -6.49
CA ARG A 506 5.69 -19.51 -5.56
C ARG A 506 4.77 -18.30 -5.42
N ALA A 507 5.33 -17.09 -5.29
CA ALA A 507 4.55 -15.86 -5.21
C ALA A 507 3.69 -15.65 -6.47
N LEU A 508 4.26 -15.91 -7.65
CA LEU A 508 3.56 -15.80 -8.93
C LEU A 508 2.52 -16.91 -9.13
N ALA A 509 2.77 -18.12 -8.61
CA ALA A 509 1.82 -19.22 -8.69
C ALA A 509 0.46 -18.90 -8.05
N HIS A 510 0.42 -18.00 -7.06
CA HIS A 510 -0.85 -17.49 -6.51
C HIS A 510 -1.73 -16.84 -7.58
N TRP A 511 -1.12 -16.10 -8.52
CA TRP A 511 -1.82 -15.36 -9.58
C TRP A 511 -1.99 -16.18 -10.88
N SER A 512 -1.77 -17.49 -10.84
CA SER A 512 -1.91 -18.36 -12.01
C SER A 512 -3.36 -18.83 -12.25
N GLN A 513 -4.24 -18.68 -11.26
CA GLN A 513 -5.63 -19.16 -11.34
C GLN A 513 -6.54 -18.05 -11.87
N ALA A 514 -7.41 -18.40 -12.81
CA ALA A 514 -8.40 -17.47 -13.34
C ALA A 514 -9.36 -16.98 -12.24
N THR A 515 -9.80 -15.74 -12.39
CA THR A 515 -10.66 -15.09 -11.40
C THR A 515 -12.12 -15.51 -11.57
N PRO A 516 -12.89 -15.69 -10.49
CA PRO A 516 -14.33 -15.92 -10.59
C PRO A 516 -15.06 -14.80 -11.36
N PRO A 517 -16.14 -15.11 -12.10
CA PRO A 517 -16.97 -14.12 -12.76
C PRO A 517 -17.61 -13.09 -11.81
N GLU A 518 -17.55 -11.82 -12.20
CA GLU A 518 -18.11 -10.67 -11.47
C GLU A 518 -19.21 -9.98 -12.29
N ALA A 519 -19.96 -9.07 -11.66
CA ALA A 519 -20.98 -8.29 -12.37
C ALA A 519 -20.31 -7.27 -13.31
N PHE A 520 -20.58 -7.39 -14.61
CA PHE A 520 -20.04 -6.52 -15.63
C PHE A 520 -21.04 -6.32 -16.77
N LEU A 521 -21.42 -5.06 -17.02
CA LEU A 521 -22.43 -4.63 -17.99
C LEU A 521 -23.78 -5.38 -17.90
N GLY A 522 -24.19 -5.74 -16.68
CA GLY A 522 -25.48 -6.41 -16.43
C GLY A 522 -25.42 -7.94 -16.53
N GLN A 523 -24.24 -8.50 -16.81
CA GLN A 523 -24.01 -9.93 -16.89
C GLN A 523 -22.95 -10.36 -15.87
N ARG A 524 -22.98 -11.63 -15.47
CA ARG A 524 -21.91 -12.20 -14.65
C ARG A 524 -20.93 -12.93 -15.56
N GLN A 525 -19.74 -12.38 -15.73
CA GLN A 525 -18.77 -12.87 -16.70
C GLN A 525 -17.34 -12.66 -16.23
N GLU A 526 -16.40 -13.37 -16.86
CA GLU A 526 -14.98 -13.10 -16.72
C GLU A 526 -14.64 -11.74 -17.35
N ALA A 527 -13.55 -11.13 -16.89
CA ALA A 527 -13.11 -9.82 -17.37
C ALA A 527 -12.71 -9.87 -18.86
N PRO A 528 -13.45 -9.22 -19.78
CA PRO A 528 -13.06 -9.17 -21.19
C PRO A 528 -11.91 -8.16 -21.41
N LEU A 529 -11.33 -8.14 -22.61
CA LEU A 529 -10.24 -7.19 -22.96
C LEU A 529 -10.62 -5.71 -22.77
N TYR A 530 -11.91 -5.38 -22.83
CA TYR A 530 -12.42 -4.02 -22.63
C TYR A 530 -12.84 -3.74 -21.18
N TYR A 531 -12.61 -4.66 -20.23
CA TYR A 531 -12.95 -4.52 -18.81
C TYR A 531 -12.34 -3.27 -18.17
N LEU A 532 -11.00 -3.17 -18.16
CA LEU A 532 -10.28 -2.07 -17.53
C LEU A 532 -10.55 -0.71 -18.23
N PRO A 533 -10.55 -0.61 -19.58
CA PRO A 533 -11.00 0.59 -20.26
C PRO A 533 -12.43 1.02 -19.91
N THR A 534 -13.36 0.07 -19.78
CA THR A 534 -14.74 0.36 -19.39
C THR A 534 -14.80 0.89 -17.97
N TYR A 535 -14.16 0.20 -17.01
CA TYR A 535 -14.10 0.65 -15.62
C TYR A 535 -13.49 2.04 -15.49
N PHE A 536 -12.38 2.33 -16.19
CA PHE A 536 -11.80 3.67 -16.25
C PHE A 536 -12.82 4.71 -16.73
N ALA A 537 -13.54 4.41 -17.81
CA ALA A 537 -14.51 5.33 -18.39
C ALA A 537 -15.74 5.55 -17.52
N VAL A 538 -16.20 4.56 -16.75
CA VAL A 538 -17.43 4.68 -15.94
C VAL A 538 -17.18 5.19 -14.52
N THR A 539 -15.94 5.10 -14.00
CA THR A 539 -15.60 5.60 -12.66
C THR A 539 -14.95 6.99 -12.66
N MET A 540 -14.48 7.47 -13.82
CA MET A 540 -14.01 8.84 -13.96
C MET A 540 -15.20 9.80 -14.15
N PRO A 541 -15.37 10.87 -13.35
CA PRO A 541 -16.47 11.83 -13.53
C PRO A 541 -16.57 12.35 -14.97
N ALA A 542 -17.78 12.43 -15.54
CA ALA A 542 -17.96 12.54 -16.99
C ALA A 542 -17.28 13.78 -17.60
N ALA A 543 -17.34 14.93 -16.91
CA ALA A 543 -16.66 16.14 -17.39
C ALA A 543 -15.13 15.99 -17.37
N ALA A 544 -14.58 15.31 -16.36
CA ALA A 544 -13.15 15.05 -16.27
C ALA A 544 -12.70 14.02 -17.33
N LEU A 545 -13.53 13.01 -17.62
CA LEU A 545 -13.29 12.06 -18.70
C LEU A 545 -13.28 12.75 -20.07
N LEU A 546 -14.25 13.64 -20.34
CA LEU A 546 -14.29 14.42 -21.57
C LEU A 546 -13.04 15.31 -21.71
N ALA A 547 -12.67 16.02 -20.65
CA ALA A 547 -11.45 16.82 -20.63
C ALA A 547 -10.20 15.94 -20.85
N CYS A 548 -10.15 14.76 -20.26
CA CYS A 548 -9.07 13.79 -20.45
C CYS A 548 -9.00 13.33 -21.91
N ALA A 549 -10.13 13.02 -22.54
CA ALA A 549 -10.20 12.64 -23.96
C ALA A 549 -9.72 13.78 -24.87
N LEU A 550 -10.09 15.02 -24.59
CA LEU A 550 -9.60 16.19 -25.33
C LEU A 550 -8.09 16.38 -25.16
N GLY A 551 -7.57 16.21 -23.94
CA GLY A 551 -6.14 16.21 -23.66
C GLY A 551 -5.40 15.10 -24.41
N LEU A 552 -5.98 13.90 -24.47
CA LEU A 552 -5.47 12.73 -25.18
C LEU A 552 -5.37 13.00 -26.69
N VAL A 553 -6.42 13.53 -27.31
CA VAL A 553 -6.43 13.91 -28.73
C VAL A 553 -5.33 14.96 -29.00
N ARG A 554 -5.24 16.01 -28.17
CA ARG A 554 -4.21 17.04 -28.31
C ARG A 554 -2.80 16.46 -28.18
N ALA A 555 -2.59 15.55 -27.23
CA ALA A 555 -1.32 14.87 -27.03
C ALA A 555 -0.93 14.02 -28.25
N ALA A 556 -1.88 13.25 -28.78
CA ALA A 556 -1.70 12.37 -29.93
C ALA A 556 -1.47 13.11 -31.25
N VAL A 557 -2.03 14.32 -31.41
CA VAL A 557 -1.83 15.16 -32.61
C VAL A 557 -0.49 15.87 -32.60
N THR A 558 -0.11 16.46 -31.47
CA THR A 558 1.09 17.31 -31.40
C THR A 558 2.40 16.55 -31.15
N ARG A 559 2.33 15.33 -30.59
CA ARG A 559 3.42 14.33 -30.51
C ARG A 559 4.78 14.83 -30.02
N THR A 560 4.80 15.82 -29.13
CA THR A 560 6.06 16.22 -28.47
C THR A 560 6.52 15.08 -27.56
N PHE A 561 7.83 14.98 -27.30
CA PHE A 561 8.39 13.93 -26.45
C PHE A 561 7.66 13.83 -25.09
N ALA A 562 7.42 14.96 -24.42
CA ALA A 562 6.65 15.03 -23.18
C ALA A 562 5.22 14.45 -23.29
N LYS A 563 4.54 14.71 -24.41
CA LYS A 563 3.18 14.22 -24.65
C LYS A 563 3.18 12.73 -24.95
N VAL A 564 4.14 12.24 -25.72
CA VAL A 564 4.30 10.80 -25.97
C VAL A 564 4.64 10.05 -24.68
N THR A 565 5.53 10.61 -23.83
CA THR A 565 5.78 10.09 -22.48
C THR A 565 4.48 9.97 -21.67
N LEU A 566 3.64 11.01 -21.68
CA LEU A 566 2.36 10.98 -20.98
C LEU A 566 1.42 9.89 -21.54
N LEU A 567 1.39 9.69 -22.85
CA LEU A 567 0.59 8.63 -23.48
C LEU A 567 1.08 7.24 -23.09
N LEU A 568 2.40 7.00 -23.10
CA LEU A 568 2.98 5.73 -22.66
C LEU A 568 2.65 5.45 -21.20
N TRP A 569 2.80 6.46 -20.34
CA TRP A 569 2.45 6.35 -18.92
C TRP A 569 0.95 6.08 -18.71
N MET A 570 0.08 6.74 -19.47
CA MET A 570 -1.37 6.50 -19.42
C MET A 570 -1.74 5.07 -19.84
N LEU A 571 -1.13 4.56 -20.91
CA LEU A 571 -1.51 3.28 -21.51
C LEU A 571 -0.87 2.07 -20.82
N ALA A 572 0.33 2.20 -20.25
CA ALA A 572 1.07 1.05 -19.72
C ALA A 572 0.36 0.31 -18.58
N PRO A 573 -0.32 0.94 -17.61
CA PRO A 573 -1.07 0.20 -16.59
C PRO A 573 -2.19 -0.67 -17.17
N PHE A 574 -2.76 -0.33 -18.33
CA PHE A 574 -3.80 -1.14 -18.98
C PHE A 574 -3.29 -2.49 -19.51
N THR A 575 -1.97 -2.71 -19.59
CA THR A 575 -1.43 -4.04 -19.89
C THR A 575 -1.77 -5.06 -18.81
N ALA A 576 -2.26 -4.62 -17.64
CA ALA A 576 -2.84 -5.48 -16.63
C ALA A 576 -4.00 -6.33 -17.15
N VAL A 577 -4.65 -5.96 -18.27
CA VAL A 577 -5.68 -6.78 -18.91
C VAL A 577 -5.18 -8.15 -19.38
N PHE A 578 -3.87 -8.28 -19.60
CA PHE A 578 -3.23 -9.55 -19.97
C PHE A 578 -2.86 -10.42 -18.76
N SER A 579 -3.13 -9.94 -17.54
CA SER A 579 -3.00 -10.74 -16.33
C SER A 579 -4.05 -11.86 -16.34
N PRO A 580 -3.73 -13.09 -15.91
CA PRO A 580 -4.73 -14.12 -15.63
C PRO A 580 -5.74 -13.70 -14.55
N VAL A 581 -5.37 -12.70 -13.74
CA VAL A 581 -6.18 -12.16 -12.65
C VAL A 581 -6.47 -10.69 -12.89
N VAL A 582 -7.72 -10.40 -13.28
CA VAL A 582 -8.28 -9.06 -13.47
C VAL A 582 -9.67 -9.07 -12.86
N ARG A 583 -9.87 -8.26 -11.81
CA ARG A 583 -11.15 -8.03 -11.12
C ARG A 583 -11.09 -6.72 -10.33
N ASP A 584 -12.11 -6.43 -9.53
CA ASP A 584 -12.09 -5.34 -8.54
C ASP A 584 -11.94 -3.95 -9.20
N GLY A 585 -12.49 -3.81 -10.41
CA GLY A 585 -12.61 -2.55 -11.13
C GLY A 585 -11.28 -1.85 -11.49
N VAL A 586 -11.20 -0.55 -11.20
CA VAL A 586 -10.07 0.31 -11.62
C VAL A 586 -8.78 0.09 -10.83
N ARG A 587 -8.81 -0.72 -9.77
CA ARG A 587 -7.68 -0.91 -8.84
C ARG A 587 -6.37 -1.31 -9.55
N TYR A 588 -6.46 -2.10 -10.62
CA TYR A 588 -5.31 -2.59 -11.39
C TYR A 588 -4.63 -1.50 -12.23
N ILE A 589 -5.41 -0.49 -12.64
CA ILE A 589 -4.95 0.62 -13.48
C ILE A 589 -4.86 1.93 -12.70
N TYR A 590 -4.87 1.89 -11.37
CA TYR A 590 -4.79 3.07 -10.52
C TYR A 590 -3.64 4.03 -10.90
N PRO A 591 -2.42 3.55 -11.25
CA PRO A 591 -1.36 4.44 -11.74
C PRO A 591 -1.71 5.26 -13.00
N ALA A 592 -2.69 4.83 -13.80
CA ALA A 592 -3.18 5.56 -14.98
C ALA A 592 -4.13 6.73 -14.62
N LEU A 593 -4.71 6.76 -13.41
CA LEU A 593 -5.53 7.89 -12.96
C LEU A 593 -4.70 9.18 -12.80
N ILE A 594 -3.41 9.05 -12.51
CA ILE A 594 -2.49 10.19 -12.35
C ILE A 594 -2.20 10.91 -13.68
N PRO A 595 -1.75 10.23 -14.76
CA PRO A 595 -1.63 10.86 -16.07
C PRO A 595 -2.99 11.28 -16.65
N ALA A 596 -4.09 10.62 -16.29
CA ALA A 596 -5.43 11.07 -16.66
C ALA A 596 -5.77 12.46 -16.07
N CYS A 597 -5.35 12.77 -14.84
CA CYS A 597 -5.51 14.11 -14.26
C CYS A 597 -4.71 15.17 -15.05
N LEU A 598 -3.50 14.84 -15.52
CA LEU A 598 -2.70 15.72 -16.39
C LEU A 598 -3.35 15.93 -17.76
N LEU A 599 -3.85 14.87 -18.38
CA LEU A 599 -4.58 14.94 -19.65
C LEU A 599 -5.85 15.79 -19.49
N ALA A 600 -6.61 15.58 -18.42
CA ALA A 600 -7.80 16.39 -18.12
C ALA A 600 -7.46 17.87 -17.95
N ALA A 601 -6.40 18.19 -17.20
CA ALA A 601 -5.92 19.56 -17.05
C ALA A 601 -5.46 20.18 -18.38
N ALA A 602 -4.77 19.41 -19.23
CA ALA A 602 -4.35 19.86 -20.57
C ALA A 602 -5.55 20.07 -21.52
N GLY A 603 -6.62 19.29 -21.35
CA GLY A 603 -7.90 19.47 -22.02
C GLY A 603 -8.62 20.74 -21.56
N VAL A 604 -8.67 21.00 -20.25
CA VAL A 604 -9.21 22.25 -19.67
C VAL A 604 -8.47 23.48 -20.20
N ASP A 605 -7.13 23.45 -20.20
CA ASP A 605 -6.31 24.52 -20.80
C ASP A 605 -6.63 24.71 -22.30
N TRP A 606 -6.86 23.61 -23.02
CA TRP A 606 -7.19 23.70 -24.44
C TRP A 606 -8.56 24.33 -24.69
N ILE A 607 -9.58 23.93 -23.93
CA ILE A 607 -10.93 24.53 -23.99
C ILE A 607 -10.84 26.03 -23.71
N ALA A 608 -10.16 26.43 -22.63
CA ALA A 608 -10.01 27.84 -22.28
C ALA A 608 -9.34 28.65 -23.40
N ARG A 609 -8.32 28.10 -24.06
CA ARG A 609 -7.67 28.73 -25.21
C ARG A 609 -8.59 28.85 -26.43
N ALA A 610 -9.38 27.81 -26.71
CA ALA A 610 -10.33 27.80 -27.81
C ALA A 610 -11.42 28.85 -27.59
N VAL A 611 -12.00 28.90 -26.39
CA VAL A 611 -13.02 29.90 -26.00
C VAL A 611 -12.47 31.33 -26.09
N ALA A 612 -11.28 31.59 -25.53
CA ALA A 612 -10.64 32.90 -25.66
C ALA A 612 -10.39 33.29 -27.12
N GLY A 613 -10.06 32.31 -27.97
CA GLY A 613 -9.89 32.50 -29.41
C GLY A 613 -11.19 32.87 -30.12
N MET A 614 -12.29 32.17 -29.82
CA MET A 614 -13.62 32.45 -30.38
C MET A 614 -14.14 33.83 -29.99
N ILE A 615 -13.88 34.27 -28.75
CA ILE A 615 -14.28 35.61 -28.26
C ILE A 615 -13.34 36.72 -28.79
N GLY A 616 -12.23 36.37 -29.43
CA GLY A 616 -11.24 37.33 -29.92
C GLY A 616 -10.41 38.01 -28.81
N ARG A 617 -10.60 37.62 -27.53
CA ARG A 617 -9.94 38.22 -26.37
C ARG A 617 -8.93 37.26 -25.74
N ARG A 618 -7.71 37.24 -26.29
CA ARG A 618 -6.65 36.31 -25.87
C ARG A 618 -6.14 36.60 -24.46
N GLU A 619 -6.27 37.83 -23.99
CA GLU A 619 -5.98 38.28 -22.64
C GLU A 619 -6.85 37.62 -21.57
N LEU A 620 -8.03 37.09 -21.93
CA LEU A 620 -8.92 36.38 -21.01
C LEU A 620 -8.54 34.90 -20.78
N ARG A 621 -7.57 34.36 -21.53
CA ARG A 621 -7.11 32.97 -21.39
C ARG A 621 -6.82 32.54 -19.94
N PRO A 622 -6.02 33.27 -19.13
CA PRO A 622 -5.75 32.86 -17.76
C PRO A 622 -7.01 32.87 -16.89
N LEU A 623 -7.90 33.85 -17.07
CA LEU A 623 -9.17 33.94 -16.34
C LEU A 623 -10.11 32.78 -16.70
N LEU A 624 -10.27 32.50 -17.99
CA LEU A 624 -11.08 31.37 -18.49
C LEU A 624 -10.50 30.03 -18.05
N GLY A 625 -9.17 29.88 -18.09
CA GLY A 625 -8.47 28.72 -17.56
C GLY A 625 -8.82 28.51 -16.08
N ALA A 626 -8.63 29.56 -15.26
CA ALA A 626 -8.94 29.54 -13.84
C ALA A 626 -10.42 29.21 -13.57
N GLY A 627 -11.35 29.83 -14.30
CA GLY A 627 -12.78 29.56 -14.19
C GLY A 627 -13.14 28.11 -14.54
N CYS A 628 -12.64 27.59 -15.66
CA CYS A 628 -12.88 26.19 -16.04
C CYS A 628 -12.25 25.19 -15.07
N GLY A 629 -11.04 25.48 -14.58
CA GLY A 629 -10.36 24.67 -13.57
C GLY A 629 -11.11 24.64 -12.24
N ALA A 630 -11.57 25.81 -11.77
CA ALA A 630 -12.38 25.92 -10.55
C ALA A 630 -13.74 25.22 -10.69
N ALA A 631 -14.42 25.40 -11.82
CA ALA A 631 -15.68 24.71 -12.09
C ALA A 631 -15.52 23.18 -12.10
N MET A 632 -14.46 22.68 -12.74
CA MET A 632 -14.14 21.25 -12.73
C MET A 632 -13.84 20.75 -11.32
N LEU A 633 -13.09 21.51 -10.51
CA LEU A 633 -12.81 21.15 -9.13
C LEU A 633 -14.09 21.09 -8.29
N ILE A 634 -14.97 22.09 -8.38
CA ILE A 634 -16.25 22.12 -7.67
C ILE A 634 -17.10 20.91 -8.07
N TYR A 635 -17.15 20.58 -9.37
CA TYR A 635 -17.84 19.41 -9.87
C TYR A 635 -17.27 18.10 -9.30
N LEU A 636 -15.94 17.92 -9.30
CA LEU A 636 -15.30 16.73 -8.72
C LEU A 636 -15.56 16.60 -7.21
N VAL A 637 -15.52 17.73 -6.49
CA VAL A 637 -15.88 17.78 -5.08
C VAL A 637 -17.32 17.31 -4.90
N TYR A 638 -18.28 17.85 -5.66
CA TYR A 638 -19.67 17.40 -5.64
C TYR A 638 -19.81 15.89 -5.92
N CYS A 639 -19.12 15.36 -6.93
CA CYS A 639 -19.10 13.92 -7.22
C CYS A 639 -18.66 13.10 -6.00
N GLY A 640 -17.56 13.48 -5.35
CA GLY A 640 -17.06 12.80 -4.15
C GLY A 640 -18.01 12.91 -2.95
N PHE A 641 -18.62 14.08 -2.75
CA PHE A 641 -19.60 14.30 -1.68
C PHE A 641 -20.90 13.53 -1.89
N SER A 642 -21.34 13.36 -3.14
CA SER A 642 -22.61 12.68 -3.47
C SER A 642 -22.66 11.19 -3.07
N VAL A 643 -21.48 10.59 -2.86
CA VAL A 643 -21.32 9.19 -2.46
C VAL A 643 -20.54 9.04 -1.16
N HIS A 644 -20.29 10.14 -0.43
CA HIS A 644 -19.52 10.10 0.81
C HIS A 644 -20.25 9.26 1.88
N PRO A 645 -19.55 8.38 2.63
CA PRO A 645 -18.09 8.16 2.65
C PRO A 645 -17.56 7.12 1.65
N TYR A 646 -18.41 6.53 0.82
CA TYR A 646 -18.14 5.39 -0.07
C TYR A 646 -17.70 5.81 -1.49
N ALA A 647 -16.63 6.60 -1.59
CA ALA A 647 -16.13 7.11 -2.87
C ALA A 647 -15.62 6.02 -3.85
N LEU A 648 -15.37 4.79 -3.37
CA LEU A 648 -15.07 3.63 -4.21
C LEU A 648 -16.27 3.19 -5.05
N ASP A 649 -17.49 3.44 -4.58
CA ASP A 649 -18.75 3.14 -5.28
C ASP A 649 -19.20 4.30 -6.19
N TYR A 650 -18.32 5.28 -6.46
CA TYR A 650 -18.62 6.31 -7.44
C TYR A 650 -18.65 5.74 -8.87
N TYR A 651 -19.80 5.91 -9.51
CA TYR A 651 -20.01 5.70 -10.94
C TYR A 651 -20.58 6.98 -11.57
N ASN A 652 -20.12 7.31 -12.78
CA ASN A 652 -20.43 8.57 -13.42
C ASN A 652 -21.80 8.58 -14.13
N GLU A 653 -22.10 9.72 -14.73
CA GLU A 653 -23.35 10.05 -15.41
C GLU A 653 -23.58 9.20 -16.67
N LEU A 654 -22.53 8.67 -17.31
CA LEU A 654 -22.67 7.83 -18.51
C LEU A 654 -23.44 6.55 -18.23
N VAL A 655 -23.31 6.03 -17.01
CA VAL A 655 -24.02 4.84 -16.55
C VAL A 655 -25.20 5.17 -15.64
N GLY A 656 -25.50 6.46 -15.46
CA GLY A 656 -26.62 6.97 -14.66
C GLY A 656 -26.39 6.92 -13.15
N GLY A 657 -25.13 6.96 -12.70
CA GLY A 657 -24.77 6.98 -11.29
C GLY A 657 -24.88 5.62 -10.57
N PRO A 658 -24.49 5.58 -9.28
CA PRO A 658 -24.48 4.35 -8.48
C PRO A 658 -25.85 3.67 -8.42
N GLU A 659 -26.95 4.41 -8.24
CA GLU A 659 -28.32 3.87 -8.17
C GLU A 659 -28.67 2.99 -9.39
N ARG A 660 -28.40 3.49 -10.60
CA ARG A 660 -28.69 2.74 -11.84
C ARG A 660 -27.77 1.54 -11.96
N VAL A 661 -26.49 1.68 -11.59
CA VAL A 661 -25.53 0.57 -11.58
C VAL A 661 -26.01 -0.55 -10.67
N ALA A 662 -26.45 -0.23 -9.45
CA ALA A 662 -27.02 -1.19 -8.51
C ALA A 662 -28.26 -1.89 -9.08
N ARG A 663 -29.26 -1.09 -9.52
CA ARG A 663 -30.55 -1.60 -10.00
C ARG A 663 -30.41 -2.52 -11.21
N ARG A 664 -29.48 -2.22 -12.12
CA ARG A 664 -29.24 -2.99 -13.34
C ARG A 664 -28.11 -4.01 -13.20
N ARG A 665 -27.49 -4.12 -12.02
CA ARG A 665 -26.31 -4.97 -11.77
C ARG A 665 -25.21 -4.77 -12.82
N MET A 666 -24.99 -3.51 -13.20
CA MET A 666 -24.03 -3.18 -14.26
C MET A 666 -22.59 -3.41 -13.84
N PHE A 667 -22.27 -3.11 -12.60
CA PHE A 667 -20.95 -3.30 -12.00
C PHE A 667 -21.15 -3.68 -10.53
N GLU A 668 -20.09 -4.16 -9.88
CA GLU A 668 -20.15 -4.47 -8.45
C GLU A 668 -20.23 -3.20 -7.60
N ILE A 669 -20.93 -3.29 -6.48
CA ILE A 669 -21.11 -2.21 -5.52
C ILE A 669 -20.91 -2.78 -4.12
N GLY A 670 -20.23 -2.03 -3.25
CA GLY A 670 -19.81 -2.46 -1.92
C GLY A 670 -18.86 -3.65 -1.98
N TRP A 671 -18.09 -3.77 -3.06
CA TRP A 671 -17.28 -4.95 -3.40
C TRP A 671 -16.09 -5.12 -2.46
N TRP A 672 -15.59 -4.04 -1.86
CA TRP A 672 -14.41 -4.07 -1.00
C TRP A 672 -14.75 -4.17 0.50
N GLY A 673 -16.02 -3.98 0.86
CA GLY A 673 -16.55 -4.02 2.23
C GLY A 673 -17.34 -2.78 2.65
N GLU A 674 -17.60 -1.87 1.72
CA GLU A 674 -18.31 -0.62 1.95
C GLU A 674 -19.72 -0.87 2.53
N GLY A 675 -20.11 -0.01 3.46
CA GLY A 675 -21.39 -0.07 4.17
C GLY A 675 -21.48 -1.13 5.27
N LEU A 676 -20.62 -2.14 5.32
CA LEU A 676 -20.67 -3.18 6.36
C LEU A 676 -20.40 -2.64 7.76
N GLY A 677 -19.47 -1.69 7.90
CA GLY A 677 -19.17 -1.03 9.18
C GLY A 677 -20.36 -0.20 9.71
N GLU A 678 -21.10 0.46 8.83
CA GLU A 678 -22.28 1.23 9.22
C GLU A 678 -23.46 0.31 9.59
N ALA A 679 -23.69 -0.75 8.81
CA ALA A 679 -24.69 -1.76 9.13
C ALA A 679 -24.43 -2.42 10.49
N ALA A 680 -23.16 -2.68 10.81
CA ALA A 680 -22.71 -3.14 12.13
C ALA A 680 -23.08 -2.13 13.21
N GLY A 681 -22.72 -0.86 13.02
CA GLY A 681 -23.02 0.21 13.96
C GLY A 681 -24.52 0.37 14.23
N TYR A 682 -25.36 0.18 13.22
CA TYR A 682 -26.82 0.18 13.40
C TYR A 682 -27.29 -0.95 14.32
N ILE A 683 -26.83 -2.18 14.10
CA ILE A 683 -27.21 -3.34 14.93
C ILE A 683 -26.69 -3.16 16.35
N ASP A 684 -25.45 -2.71 16.51
CA ASP A 684 -24.84 -2.48 17.82
C ASP A 684 -25.64 -1.49 18.67
N ARG A 685 -26.22 -0.46 18.05
CA ARG A 685 -27.07 0.53 18.73
C ARG A 685 -28.49 0.04 19.00
N THR A 686 -29.05 -0.82 18.15
CA THR A 686 -30.51 -1.11 18.16
C THR A 686 -30.87 -2.50 18.67
N ALA A 687 -29.99 -3.50 18.53
CA ALA A 687 -30.30 -4.87 18.89
C ALA A 687 -30.42 -5.04 20.42
N PRO A 688 -31.36 -5.86 20.93
CA PRO A 688 -31.42 -6.23 22.35
C PRO A 688 -30.19 -7.03 22.79
N ARG A 689 -29.89 -7.03 24.09
CA ARG A 689 -28.78 -7.82 24.65
C ARG A 689 -28.93 -9.30 24.31
N GLY A 690 -27.86 -9.93 23.83
CA GLY A 690 -27.87 -11.36 23.52
C GLY A 690 -28.59 -11.74 22.21
N ALA A 691 -29.02 -10.76 21.41
CA ALA A 691 -29.69 -11.03 20.14
C ALA A 691 -28.81 -11.82 19.17
N THR A 692 -29.46 -12.59 18.32
CA THR A 692 -28.80 -13.44 17.33
C THR A 692 -28.73 -12.74 15.97
N VAL A 693 -27.57 -12.81 15.31
CA VAL A 693 -27.32 -12.12 14.03
C VAL A 693 -26.75 -13.11 13.02
N ALA A 694 -27.31 -13.16 11.82
CA ALA A 694 -26.65 -13.80 10.68
C ALA A 694 -26.03 -12.75 9.76
N VAL A 695 -24.77 -12.97 9.39
CA VAL A 695 -24.03 -12.12 8.45
C VAL A 695 -23.99 -12.86 7.12
N MET A 696 -24.83 -12.42 6.19
CA MET A 696 -24.93 -12.90 4.81
C MET A 696 -24.39 -11.84 3.85
N ALA A 697 -23.22 -11.31 4.16
CA ALA A 697 -22.52 -10.34 3.34
C ALA A 697 -21.08 -10.82 3.09
N ASP A 698 -20.52 -10.44 1.94
CA ASP A 698 -19.12 -10.66 1.58
C ASP A 698 -18.45 -9.30 1.35
N PRO A 699 -17.22 -9.03 1.83
CA PRO A 699 -16.39 -9.83 2.73
C PRO A 699 -17.01 -10.01 4.13
N SER A 700 -17.29 -11.25 4.54
CA SER A 700 -17.97 -11.50 5.82
C SER A 700 -17.09 -11.30 7.06
N HIS A 701 -15.77 -11.17 6.85
CA HIS A 701 -14.80 -10.96 7.92
C HIS A 701 -14.73 -9.51 8.35
N VAL A 702 -14.93 -8.50 7.49
CA VAL A 702 -14.81 -7.08 7.90
C VAL A 702 -15.97 -6.58 8.78
N PHE A 703 -16.93 -7.45 9.10
CA PHE A 703 -18.14 -7.13 9.84
C PHE A 703 -17.99 -7.38 11.35
N THR A 704 -18.15 -6.31 12.16
CA THR A 704 -18.01 -6.35 13.64
C THR A 704 -19.36 -6.23 14.34
N LEU A 705 -19.55 -6.94 15.46
CA LEU A 705 -20.66 -6.70 16.38
C LEU A 705 -20.15 -6.54 17.80
N ARG A 706 -20.94 -5.86 18.63
CA ARG A 706 -20.72 -5.81 20.08
C ARG A 706 -20.72 -7.22 20.71
N PRO A 707 -19.95 -7.46 21.78
CA PRO A 707 -19.60 -8.83 22.20
C PRO A 707 -20.76 -9.70 22.72
N ASP A 708 -21.87 -9.11 23.17
CA ASP A 708 -23.03 -9.85 23.64
C ASP A 708 -23.86 -10.46 22.51
N LEU A 709 -23.73 -9.94 21.29
CA LEU A 709 -24.47 -10.43 20.13
C LEU A 709 -23.92 -11.76 19.64
N ARG A 710 -24.82 -12.69 19.31
CA ARG A 710 -24.46 -14.06 18.94
C ARG A 710 -24.57 -14.24 17.42
N ARG A 711 -23.43 -14.40 16.75
CA ARG A 711 -23.41 -14.76 15.32
C ARG A 711 -23.95 -16.19 15.17
N VAL A 712 -24.97 -16.37 14.34
CA VAL A 712 -25.59 -17.68 14.08
C VAL A 712 -25.71 -17.94 12.58
N HIS A 713 -25.82 -19.22 12.22
CA HIS A 713 -26.11 -19.61 10.85
C HIS A 713 -27.51 -19.12 10.45
N PRO A 714 -27.72 -18.64 9.19
CA PRO A 714 -29.03 -18.14 8.73
C PRO A 714 -30.20 -19.12 8.96
N SER A 715 -29.95 -20.43 8.89
CA SER A 715 -30.96 -21.47 9.16
C SER A 715 -31.50 -21.49 10.58
N LYS A 716 -30.82 -20.86 11.55
CA LYS A 716 -31.25 -20.77 12.95
C LYS A 716 -32.28 -19.67 13.22
N ARG A 717 -32.83 -19.05 12.17
CA ARG A 717 -33.82 -17.95 12.25
C ARG A 717 -33.38 -16.83 13.21
N PRO A 718 -32.24 -16.16 12.93
CA PRO A 718 -31.71 -15.09 13.77
C PRO A 718 -32.70 -13.94 14.01
N ASP A 719 -32.42 -13.11 15.01
CA ASP A 719 -33.17 -11.87 15.24
C ASP A 719 -32.87 -10.81 14.17
N TYR A 720 -31.63 -10.78 13.67
CA TYR A 720 -31.19 -9.88 12.60
C TYR A 720 -30.45 -10.62 11.49
N VAL A 721 -30.64 -10.18 10.25
CA VAL A 721 -29.90 -10.66 9.08
C VAL A 721 -29.28 -9.47 8.38
N ILE A 722 -28.02 -9.60 8.00
CA ILE A 722 -27.29 -8.60 7.23
C ILE A 722 -27.01 -9.19 5.88
N TYR A 723 -27.24 -8.40 4.84
CA TYR A 723 -27.15 -8.86 3.47
C TYR A 723 -26.47 -7.82 2.59
N ASN A 724 -25.66 -8.26 1.63
CA ASN A 724 -25.21 -7.42 0.52
C ASN A 724 -25.27 -8.18 -0.82
N ASN A 725 -25.12 -7.44 -1.92
CA ASN A 725 -25.37 -7.97 -3.27
C ASN A 725 -24.32 -8.97 -3.78
N LEU A 726 -23.18 -9.12 -3.10
CA LEU A 726 -22.10 -10.01 -3.53
C LEU A 726 -22.44 -11.48 -3.26
N LEU A 727 -23.13 -11.76 -2.15
CA LEU A 727 -23.52 -13.11 -1.77
C LEU A 727 -24.74 -13.59 -2.57
N ASN A 728 -24.48 -14.58 -3.43
CA ASN A 728 -25.51 -15.30 -4.17
C ASN A 728 -25.73 -16.65 -3.49
N GLY A 729 -26.80 -16.75 -2.69
CA GLY A 729 -27.16 -18.01 -2.02
C GLY A 729 -28.67 -18.08 -1.74
N PRO A 730 -29.27 -19.28 -1.74
CA PRO A 730 -30.69 -19.44 -1.44
C PRO A 730 -30.93 -19.13 0.04
N PHE A 731 -31.50 -17.95 0.31
CA PHE A 731 -31.97 -17.57 1.64
C PHE A 731 -33.30 -16.85 1.51
N SER A 732 -34.26 -17.27 2.34
CA SER A 732 -35.57 -16.64 2.38
C SER A 732 -35.58 -15.56 3.46
N LEU A 733 -35.88 -14.33 3.04
CA LEU A 733 -36.18 -13.21 3.93
C LEU A 733 -37.64 -13.22 4.44
N ALA A 734 -38.39 -14.30 4.18
CA ALA A 734 -39.77 -14.42 4.69
C ALA A 734 -39.79 -14.38 6.22
N GLY A 735 -40.68 -13.54 6.77
CA GLY A 735 -40.75 -13.26 8.21
C GLY A 735 -39.67 -12.30 8.72
N TYR A 736 -39.02 -11.55 7.84
CA TYR A 736 -38.16 -10.44 8.19
C TYR A 736 -38.64 -9.14 7.52
N ARG A 737 -38.53 -8.05 8.26
CA ARG A 737 -38.74 -6.68 7.74
C ARG A 737 -37.41 -5.98 7.56
N GLN A 738 -37.29 -5.19 6.50
CA GLN A 738 -36.12 -4.31 6.31
C GLN A 738 -36.09 -3.28 7.44
N ALA A 739 -35.03 -3.30 8.24
CA ALA A 739 -34.85 -2.43 9.40
C ALA A 739 -33.93 -1.25 9.11
N TYR A 740 -32.91 -1.44 8.26
CA TYR A 740 -31.96 -0.40 7.87
C TYR A 740 -31.33 -0.70 6.52
N VAL A 741 -30.90 0.34 5.80
CA VAL A 741 -30.16 0.23 4.54
C VAL A 741 -29.05 1.25 4.56
N VAL A 742 -27.85 0.82 4.20
CA VAL A 742 -26.71 1.70 3.94
C VAL A 742 -26.67 1.98 2.45
N ASP A 743 -26.57 3.25 2.06
CA ASP A 743 -26.56 3.67 0.67
C ASP A 743 -25.36 4.55 0.30
N ALA A 744 -24.98 4.51 -0.98
CA ALA A 744 -24.08 5.45 -1.60
C ALA A 744 -24.70 6.00 -2.89
N GLY A 745 -25.10 7.28 -2.91
CA GLY A 745 -25.67 7.92 -4.09
C GLY A 745 -26.90 7.18 -4.65
N GLY A 746 -27.76 6.66 -3.76
CA GLY A 746 -28.95 5.89 -4.09
C GLY A 746 -28.70 4.40 -4.36
N ALA A 747 -27.44 3.93 -4.36
CA ALA A 747 -27.13 2.52 -4.44
C ALA A 747 -27.14 1.87 -3.04
N PRO A 748 -27.98 0.87 -2.79
CA PRO A 748 -27.92 0.14 -1.53
C PRO A 748 -26.67 -0.75 -1.49
N LEU A 749 -25.78 -0.47 -0.54
CA LEU A 749 -24.55 -1.24 -0.29
C LEU A 749 -24.84 -2.47 0.58
N CYS A 750 -25.61 -2.26 1.64
CA CYS A 750 -25.91 -3.28 2.64
C CYS A 750 -27.30 -3.08 3.24
N TRP A 751 -28.00 -4.19 3.49
CA TRP A 751 -29.30 -4.23 4.15
C TRP A 751 -29.20 -4.91 5.50
N VAL A 752 -29.94 -4.36 6.47
CA VAL A 752 -30.21 -5.01 7.75
C VAL A 752 -31.70 -5.33 7.81
N TYR A 753 -32.00 -6.59 8.05
CA TYR A 753 -33.34 -7.12 8.24
C TYR A 753 -33.54 -7.55 9.69
N ALA A 754 -34.70 -7.26 10.27
CA ALA A 754 -35.08 -7.68 11.61
C ALA A 754 -36.23 -8.69 11.52
N ARG A 755 -36.16 -9.74 12.34
CA ARG A 755 -37.19 -10.77 12.40
C ARG A 755 -38.51 -10.18 12.87
N GLU A 756 -39.58 -10.46 12.13
CA GLU A 756 -40.93 -10.13 12.54
C GLU A 756 -41.31 -11.02 13.72
N ARG A 757 -41.65 -10.42 14.85
CA ARG A 757 -42.23 -11.17 15.97
C ARG A 757 -43.70 -11.44 15.61
N ALA A 758 -44.13 -12.69 15.72
CA ALA A 758 -45.54 -13.03 15.62
C ALA A 758 -46.32 -12.17 16.64
N GLN A 759 -47.32 -11.42 16.15
CA GLN A 759 -48.23 -10.63 16.98
C GLN A 759 -49.15 -11.54 17.78
#